data_AF-A0A815TFN2-F1
#
_entry.id   AF-A0A815TFN2-F1
#
_cell.length_a   1.000
_cell.length_b   1.000
_cell.length_c   1.000
_cell.angle_alpha   90.00
_cell.angle_beta   90.00
_cell.angle_gamma   90.00
#
_symmetry.space_group_name_H-M   'P 1'
#
loop_
_entity.id
_entity.type
_entity.pdbx_description
1 polymer ?
#
loop_
_entity_poly.entity_id
_entity_poly.type
_entity_poly.pdbx_seq_one_letter_code
_entity_poly.pdbx_strand_id
1 'polypeptide(L)'
;MKFVISDTSLGPNSYENSLFFDIRQNYNPTNFREPRTKTKNVRVQTNDNMFSATLREMESNNFTVDMDEKTLKDSSLTNERDAELDLKESNPTLTKVDNPPPIDLEPLIDYANEPLLPLAEACAPLDDILRNLSFYIQMALEETPKEPSDNLTVDESAAIRLYSIEWAAPHRSLYSMLNYTLKSCPRSELQPYFKYMKLFLTALAKLPCVPPLTVWRGVTKNLSAEFPPGTPVTWWAFSSCTTELSVLENNMYLGNEGARTLFSVEAINGRTIRAHSHFVTEEEILLLPGTHMIVQSLFSPATDLHIVHLKQVIPEETLLELPFEGANLFPKIERPWYRKKKVIFPICSLILMALIGTIVGVVLGLRTTNKTSAYVCTDPYSEPSGFTVGTSPVSMVTGDFNNDNKTDVGVLTSGSPNIYLLFGSRNGTFTAEITFETSSGPSGVISADFNKDNKTDLAVANVGDNTISVLIGNGDGSFGIQTQFTVDHGATCLISADVNNDGNLDVMTVNIDDNTLSVLLGIGDGSFATQQVYAVGARPRSLTSGDLNGDHIIDIIVVNQDEGTIDICLGNGNGTFVDQEILDVGTWPDNVITADFDNDKILDLAVSNFESADVSILIGIGNGTFQPQVTYSASNQPNSIRSADFNNDGNIDLVIPNWNAATVSILLGKGDGTFPDIMSYATGATASAVVAADFNNDTWMDMAVTNFGENTISVLIAYGNGSFHPQIKYATGSEPRAVTADYIDGDNNLDLVIACFADTSNVILLGNGDGTFTGRIPSSTDKTSLYMVSGYFNKDSILDVVVTNNDSTISVLLGDQSGKFPHQLTRTIPMMAKFLITVDFNNDSVLDLALTNYENNTITTMLGYGNGTFQDAKSFPVGNQPVSMVSGHFNSDNQVDLAVTNYYGNNISVLLANGSGTFLNQTMYKTGGNPNYIVIADLNRDNIWDLIVANLGENSISVLYGIGNGKFQTAVAIKVGKQPNILIANDFNRDGYMDITVINQGANNIIILFGDGNAGFSFRKTYSTHVAPSAAKVADFNRDGKIDLAVMNKNSNDMIIYLNLCL
;
A
#
# COMPACT_ATOMS: atom_id res chain seq x y z
N MET A 1 0.17 -9.61 -15.08
CA MET A 1 -0.72 -8.47 -15.37
C MET A 1 -2.15 -8.97 -15.24
N LYS A 2 -2.66 -8.96 -14.01
CA LYS A 2 -4.09 -8.97 -13.74
C LYS A 2 -4.54 -7.52 -13.94
N PHE A 3 -5.56 -7.28 -14.77
CA PHE A 3 -6.19 -5.97 -14.87
C PHE A 3 -7.11 -5.82 -13.65
N VAL A 4 -6.93 -4.76 -12.88
CA VAL A 4 -7.89 -4.31 -11.87
C VAL A 4 -8.87 -3.42 -12.62
N ILE A 5 -10.15 -3.78 -12.61
CA ILE A 5 -11.24 -2.93 -13.08
C ILE A 5 -11.33 -1.79 -12.05
N SER A 6 -11.07 -0.55 -12.46
CA SER A 6 -11.20 0.64 -11.60
C SER A 6 -12.69 0.90 -11.32
N ASP A 7 -13.11 0.70 -10.08
CA ASP A 7 -14.52 0.72 -9.65
C ASP A 7 -14.82 2.00 -8.84
N THR A 8 -15.55 2.95 -9.45
CA THR A 8 -15.99 4.20 -8.81
C THR A 8 -17.34 4.00 -8.09
N SER A 9 -17.45 4.36 -6.80
CA SER A 9 -18.67 4.15 -6.01
C SER A 9 -19.41 5.43 -5.62
N LEU A 10 -20.65 5.62 -6.11
CA LEU A 10 -21.45 6.85 -5.93
C LEU A 10 -22.78 6.58 -5.17
N GLY A 11 -23.40 7.59 -4.53
CA GLY A 11 -24.50 7.49 -3.53
C GLY A 11 -25.92 8.09 -3.91
N PRO A 12 -26.99 7.91 -3.08
CA PRO A 12 -28.44 7.88 -3.36
C PRO A 12 -29.26 9.10 -3.72
N ASN A 13 -28.69 10.15 -4.26
CA ASN A 13 -29.56 11.15 -4.92
C ASN A 13 -29.39 11.17 -6.45
N SER A 14 -28.54 10.31 -7.00
CA SER A 14 -28.37 10.03 -8.43
C SER A 14 -27.35 8.91 -8.60
N TYR A 15 -27.69 7.89 -9.37
CA TYR A 15 -26.94 6.64 -9.33
C TYR A 15 -26.65 6.05 -10.72
N GLU A 16 -25.34 5.85 -10.96
CA GLU A 16 -24.62 4.82 -11.74
C GLU A 16 -23.96 5.16 -13.09
N ASN A 17 -22.92 4.33 -13.38
CA ASN A 17 -22.29 3.90 -14.64
C ASN A 17 -20.94 4.54 -15.08
N SER A 18 -19.86 3.74 -14.99
CA SER A 18 -18.69 3.85 -15.88
C SER A 18 -17.99 2.49 -16.07
N LEU A 19 -18.08 1.93 -17.28
CA LEU A 19 -17.20 0.88 -17.81
C LEU A 19 -16.28 1.56 -18.84
N PHE A 20 -14.96 1.59 -18.61
CA PHE A 20 -13.98 2.12 -19.55
C PHE A 20 -13.56 1.06 -20.58
N PHE A 21 -13.69 1.36 -21.87
CA PHE A 21 -13.01 0.66 -22.97
C PHE A 21 -11.72 1.40 -23.35
N ASP A 22 -10.55 0.75 -23.26
CA ASP A 22 -9.29 1.25 -23.84
C ASP A 22 -9.11 0.67 -25.26
N ILE A 23 -9.16 1.55 -26.27
CA ILE A 23 -8.83 1.25 -27.67
C ILE A 23 -7.37 1.63 -27.91
N ARG A 24 -6.47 0.64 -28.03
CA ARG A 24 -5.18 0.83 -28.73
C ARG A 24 -5.17 0.14 -30.09
N GLN A 25 -5.55 0.88 -31.13
CA GLN A 25 -5.15 0.57 -32.50
C GLN A 25 -3.76 1.16 -32.81
N ASN A 26 -2.88 0.29 -33.29
CA ASN A 26 -1.62 0.63 -33.94
C ASN A 26 -1.88 1.41 -35.24
N TYR A 27 -1.37 2.63 -35.34
CA TYR A 27 -1.07 3.28 -36.62
C TYR A 27 0.44 3.39 -36.81
N ASN A 28 0.93 2.89 -37.95
CA ASN A 28 2.20 3.34 -38.52
C ASN A 28 1.94 3.68 -39.99
N PRO A 29 2.44 4.81 -40.51
CA PRO A 29 1.88 5.40 -41.72
C PRO A 29 2.66 5.03 -42.98
N THR A 30 2.01 5.34 -44.11
CA THR A 30 2.55 5.62 -45.45
C THR A 30 2.61 4.49 -46.51
N ASN A 31 1.70 4.67 -47.48
CA ASN A 31 1.97 4.94 -48.90
C ASN A 31 1.67 3.87 -49.98
N PHE A 32 0.68 4.27 -50.81
CA PHE A 32 0.59 4.21 -52.28
C PHE A 32 -0.36 3.23 -53.00
N ARG A 33 -1.29 3.88 -53.72
CA ARG A 33 -1.91 3.59 -55.04
C ARG A 33 -3.16 2.70 -55.14
N GLU A 34 -4.29 3.40 -55.33
CA GLU A 34 -5.39 3.03 -56.24
C GLU A 34 -4.95 2.78 -57.70
N PRO A 35 -5.83 2.32 -58.62
CA PRO A 35 -7.00 1.44 -58.46
C PRO A 35 -7.08 0.37 -59.59
N ARG A 36 -7.98 -0.63 -59.49
CA ARG A 36 -8.74 -1.12 -60.67
C ARG A 36 -9.90 -2.07 -60.35
N THR A 37 -11.01 -1.70 -60.98
CA THR A 37 -12.30 -2.37 -61.21
C THR A 37 -12.23 -3.85 -61.63
N LYS A 38 -13.20 -4.65 -61.17
CA LYS A 38 -14.20 -5.32 -62.04
C LYS A 38 -15.23 -6.16 -61.26
N THR A 39 -16.48 -5.87 -61.60
CA THR A 39 -17.70 -6.68 -61.44
C THR A 39 -17.58 -8.10 -62.00
N LYS A 40 -18.22 -9.08 -61.35
CA LYS A 40 -19.24 -9.96 -61.98
C LYS A 40 -19.96 -10.88 -60.99
N ASN A 41 -21.28 -10.75 -60.99
CA ASN A 41 -22.27 -11.75 -60.58
C ASN A 41 -22.00 -13.13 -61.19
N VAL A 42 -22.26 -14.21 -60.44
CA VAL A 42 -23.15 -15.31 -60.88
C VAL A 42 -23.85 -15.92 -59.66
N ARG A 43 -25.17 -16.05 -59.79
CA ARG A 43 -26.17 -16.68 -58.93
C ARG A 43 -26.53 -18.03 -59.56
N VAL A 44 -26.66 -19.12 -58.78
CA VAL A 44 -27.56 -20.30 -58.94
C VAL A 44 -27.32 -21.15 -57.68
N GLN A 45 -28.20 -21.27 -56.67
CA GLN A 45 -29.58 -21.74 -56.57
C GLN A 45 -29.73 -23.28 -56.58
N THR A 46 -30.60 -23.74 -55.67
CA THR A 46 -31.23 -25.07 -55.46
C THR A 46 -30.52 -25.97 -54.44
N ASN A 47 -31.03 -26.07 -53.21
CA ASN A 47 -32.28 -26.71 -52.72
C ASN A 47 -32.12 -28.22 -52.56
N ASP A 48 -32.23 -28.69 -51.32
CA ASP A 48 -33.31 -29.56 -50.79
C ASP A 48 -32.85 -30.10 -49.42
N ASN A 49 -33.57 -29.81 -48.33
CA ASN A 49 -34.68 -30.63 -47.78
C ASN A 49 -34.19 -32.07 -47.45
N MET A 50 -34.36 -32.67 -46.28
CA MET A 50 -35.23 -32.43 -45.13
C MET A 50 -35.05 -33.64 -44.16
N PHE A 51 -35.47 -33.48 -42.89
CA PHE A 51 -35.92 -34.52 -41.93
C PHE A 51 -34.92 -35.47 -41.21
N SER A 52 -34.63 -35.07 -39.96
CA SER A 52 -35.14 -35.65 -38.68
C SER A 52 -34.60 -36.95 -38.07
N ALA A 53 -34.59 -36.87 -36.73
CA ALA A 53 -34.99 -37.87 -35.73
C ALA A 53 -33.91 -38.88 -35.31
N THR A 54 -33.23 -38.63 -34.18
CA THR A 54 -33.51 -39.17 -32.83
C THR A 54 -33.31 -40.69 -32.68
N LEU A 55 -32.45 -41.11 -31.75
CA LEU A 55 -32.81 -41.58 -30.39
C LEU A 55 -31.77 -42.60 -29.83
N ARG A 56 -31.41 -42.43 -28.55
CA ARG A 56 -31.09 -43.43 -27.49
C ARG A 56 -29.85 -44.33 -27.61
N GLU A 57 -28.92 -44.19 -26.66
CA GLU A 57 -28.83 -44.88 -25.34
C GLU A 57 -28.38 -46.34 -25.44
N MET A 58 -27.24 -46.63 -24.81
CA MET A 58 -26.97 -47.76 -23.89
C MET A 58 -25.48 -47.66 -23.53
N GLU A 59 -25.14 -47.10 -22.38
CA GLU A 59 -25.00 -47.82 -21.09
C GLU A 59 -23.95 -48.94 -21.09
N SER A 60 -22.83 -48.60 -20.44
CA SER A 60 -22.42 -49.20 -19.16
C SER A 60 -21.37 -50.31 -19.16
N ASN A 61 -20.54 -50.19 -18.12
CA ASN A 61 -19.88 -51.23 -17.34
C ASN A 61 -18.57 -51.81 -17.89
N ASN A 62 -17.53 -52.05 -17.11
CA ASN A 62 -17.08 -51.65 -15.76
C ASN A 62 -15.75 -52.43 -15.53
N PHE A 63 -15.04 -52.12 -14.44
CA PHE A 63 -13.99 -52.92 -13.77
C PHE A 63 -12.50 -52.76 -14.14
N THR A 64 -11.82 -51.98 -13.26
CA THR A 64 -10.66 -52.32 -12.36
C THR A 64 -9.38 -52.93 -12.96
N VAL A 65 -8.20 -52.29 -12.87
CA VAL A 65 -7.29 -51.97 -11.71
C VAL A 65 -6.17 -53.02 -11.53
N ASP A 66 -4.96 -52.46 -11.48
CA ASP A 66 -3.68 -52.89 -10.87
C ASP A 66 -2.60 -53.70 -11.62
N MET A 67 -1.44 -53.00 -11.74
CA MET A 67 -0.07 -53.33 -11.30
C MET A 67 0.57 -54.64 -11.82
N ASP A 68 1.83 -54.73 -12.25
CA ASP A 68 3.03 -53.98 -11.84
C ASP A 68 4.24 -54.30 -12.76
N GLU A 69 5.18 -53.35 -12.75
CA GLU A 69 6.65 -53.45 -12.87
C GLU A 69 7.43 -54.19 -14.00
N LYS A 70 8.28 -53.36 -14.63
CA LYS A 70 9.77 -53.48 -14.79
C LYS A 70 10.44 -54.09 -16.05
N THR A 71 10.85 -53.14 -16.89
CA THR A 71 12.23 -52.81 -17.37
C THR A 71 13.03 -53.67 -18.37
N LEU A 72 13.55 -52.90 -19.36
CA LEU A 72 14.87 -52.93 -20.03
C LEU A 72 15.06 -53.84 -21.26
N LYS A 73 15.04 -53.25 -22.47
CA LYS A 73 16.26 -52.89 -23.23
C LYS A 73 15.97 -52.29 -24.62
N ASP A 74 16.39 -51.05 -24.75
CA ASP A 74 17.16 -50.42 -25.83
C ASP A 74 17.01 -50.79 -27.32
N SER A 75 16.82 -49.70 -28.06
CA SER A 75 17.41 -49.35 -29.36
C SER A 75 16.89 -50.06 -30.62
N SER A 76 16.04 -49.35 -31.35
CA SER A 76 16.32 -48.93 -32.74
C SER A 76 15.07 -48.28 -33.32
N LEU A 77 15.12 -47.02 -33.74
CA LEU A 77 14.44 -46.53 -34.93
C LEU A 77 14.99 -45.15 -35.31
N THR A 78 15.58 -45.13 -36.50
CA THR A 78 16.14 -44.00 -37.23
C THR A 78 15.07 -43.32 -38.10
N ASN A 79 15.12 -41.98 -38.11
CA ASN A 79 14.91 -41.04 -39.22
C ASN A 79 13.60 -41.04 -40.04
N GLU A 80 12.84 -39.95 -39.93
CA GLU A 80 12.53 -38.92 -40.97
C GLU A 80 11.60 -37.86 -40.30
N ARG A 81 12.10 -36.70 -39.85
CA ARG A 81 12.20 -35.39 -40.56
C ARG A 81 10.91 -34.93 -41.25
N ASP A 82 10.15 -34.05 -40.59
CA ASP A 82 9.82 -32.68 -41.04
C ASP A 82 8.54 -32.13 -40.37
N ALA A 83 8.73 -31.37 -39.28
CA ALA A 83 7.94 -30.19 -38.89
C ALA A 83 8.74 -29.45 -37.79
N GLU A 84 9.78 -28.77 -38.24
CA GLU A 84 10.62 -27.86 -37.48
C GLU A 84 9.76 -26.66 -37.01
N LEU A 85 9.24 -26.72 -35.78
CA LEU A 85 8.60 -25.59 -35.11
C LEU A 85 9.71 -24.74 -34.49
N ASP A 86 10.02 -23.66 -35.21
CA ASP A 86 10.91 -22.55 -34.86
C ASP A 86 10.48 -21.92 -33.51
N LEU A 87 10.88 -22.52 -32.39
CA LEU A 87 10.75 -21.91 -31.05
C LEU A 87 11.99 -21.04 -30.78
N LYS A 88 12.08 -19.94 -31.54
CA LYS A 88 12.86 -18.78 -31.14
C LYS A 88 12.22 -18.17 -29.90
N GLU A 89 13.08 -17.79 -28.96
CA GLU A 89 12.75 -16.96 -27.80
C GLU A 89 11.77 -15.85 -28.18
N SER A 90 10.51 -15.99 -27.74
CA SER A 90 9.55 -14.91 -27.76
C SER A 90 10.01 -13.85 -26.75
N ASN A 91 10.78 -12.89 -27.25
CA ASN A 91 11.06 -11.65 -26.55
C ASN A 91 9.76 -10.87 -26.34
N PRO A 92 9.50 -10.31 -25.15
CA PRO A 92 8.50 -9.26 -25.01
C PRO A 92 8.94 -8.04 -25.82
N THR A 93 8.01 -7.47 -26.58
CA THR A 93 8.14 -6.24 -27.36
C THR A 93 8.56 -5.07 -26.46
N LEU A 94 9.78 -4.56 -26.67
CA LEU A 94 10.21 -3.23 -26.21
C LEU A 94 9.68 -2.20 -27.21
N THR A 95 8.60 -1.51 -26.88
CA THR A 95 8.23 -0.25 -27.53
C THR A 95 9.27 0.81 -27.16
N LYS A 96 9.67 1.59 -28.16
CA LYS A 96 10.70 2.62 -28.05
C LYS A 96 10.18 3.77 -27.19
N VAL A 97 10.55 3.81 -25.92
CA VAL A 97 10.47 5.01 -25.07
C VAL A 97 11.78 5.75 -25.23
N ASP A 98 11.72 6.99 -25.69
CA ASP A 98 12.89 7.86 -25.82
C ASP A 98 13.54 8.05 -24.45
N ASN A 99 14.79 7.59 -24.31
CA ASN A 99 15.74 7.80 -23.22
C ASN A 99 15.14 8.14 -21.83
N PRO A 100 14.78 7.14 -20.99
CA PRO A 100 14.70 7.41 -19.57
C PRO A 100 16.10 7.76 -19.04
N PRO A 101 16.22 8.64 -18.03
CA PRO A 101 17.49 8.82 -17.32
C PRO A 101 17.95 7.48 -16.73
N PRO A 102 19.26 7.28 -16.45
CA PRO A 102 19.72 6.06 -15.82
C PRO A 102 18.97 5.93 -14.48
N ILE A 103 18.11 4.91 -14.39
CA ILE A 103 17.32 4.63 -13.21
C ILE A 103 18.32 4.21 -12.13
N ASP A 104 18.59 5.10 -11.18
CA ASP A 104 19.28 4.77 -9.94
C ASP A 104 18.29 3.96 -9.10
N LEU A 105 18.24 2.65 -9.38
CA LEU A 105 17.39 1.73 -8.64
C LEU A 105 17.93 1.64 -7.20
N GLU A 106 17.04 1.80 -6.23
CA GLU A 106 17.37 1.78 -4.81
C GLU A 106 18.13 0.48 -4.41
N PRO A 107 19.00 0.54 -3.38
CA PRO A 107 19.70 -0.62 -2.87
C PRO A 107 18.73 -1.74 -2.48
N LEU A 108 19.00 -2.98 -2.91
CA LEU A 108 18.18 -4.13 -2.54
C LEU A 108 18.68 -4.68 -1.20
N ILE A 109 18.31 -4.03 -0.09
CA ILE A 109 18.77 -4.37 1.27
C ILE A 109 17.75 -5.16 2.09
N ASP A 110 16.47 -5.17 1.69
CA ASP A 110 15.38 -5.74 2.49
C ASP A 110 15.53 -7.25 2.76
N TYR A 111 16.14 -7.97 1.81
CA TYR A 111 16.44 -9.40 1.99
C TYR A 111 17.38 -9.66 3.17
N ALA A 112 18.14 -8.66 3.64
CA ALA A 112 19.05 -8.81 4.78
C ALA A 112 18.31 -9.12 6.08
N ASN A 113 17.05 -8.69 6.21
CA ASN A 113 16.20 -8.94 7.37
C ASN A 113 15.55 -10.34 7.34
N GLU A 114 15.60 -11.05 6.22
CA GLU A 114 15.11 -12.43 6.14
C GLU A 114 15.98 -13.38 6.99
N PRO A 115 15.37 -14.34 7.70
CA PRO A 115 16.11 -15.37 8.38
C PRO A 115 16.88 -16.23 7.37
N LEU A 116 18.08 -16.67 7.75
CA LEU A 116 18.83 -17.65 6.97
C LEU A 116 18.18 -19.04 7.18
N LEU A 117 17.44 -19.52 6.18
CA LEU A 117 16.67 -20.76 6.23
C LEU A 117 17.35 -21.89 5.43
N PRO A 118 17.05 -23.17 5.73
CA PRO A 118 17.38 -24.30 4.85
C PRO A 118 16.78 -24.13 3.45
N LEU A 119 17.36 -24.78 2.43
CA LEU A 119 16.99 -24.53 1.03
C LEU A 119 15.50 -24.73 0.74
N ALA A 120 14.90 -25.78 1.26
CA ALA A 120 13.48 -26.07 1.05
C ALA A 120 12.56 -24.98 1.63
N GLU A 121 12.86 -24.50 2.84
CA GLU A 121 12.09 -23.43 3.50
C GLU A 121 12.34 -22.06 2.85
N ALA A 122 13.58 -21.81 2.39
CA ALA A 122 13.94 -20.59 1.69
C ALA A 122 13.23 -20.48 0.32
N CYS A 123 12.94 -21.62 -0.32
CA CYS A 123 12.23 -21.70 -1.59
C CYS A 123 10.71 -21.85 -1.47
N ALA A 124 10.15 -22.09 -0.28
CA ALA A 124 8.71 -22.30 -0.10
C ALA A 124 7.83 -21.17 -0.69
N PRO A 125 8.19 -19.86 -0.59
CA PRO A 125 7.39 -18.80 -1.22
C PRO A 125 7.39 -18.81 -2.75
N LEU A 126 8.22 -19.65 -3.38
CA LEU A 126 8.37 -19.73 -4.84
C LEU A 126 7.54 -20.86 -5.46
N ASP A 127 6.85 -21.68 -4.67
CA ASP A 127 6.09 -22.84 -5.16
C ASP A 127 4.95 -22.44 -6.12
N ASP A 128 4.33 -21.27 -5.90
CA ASP A 128 3.28 -20.73 -6.77
C ASP A 128 3.83 -20.05 -8.04
N ILE A 129 5.11 -19.67 -8.02
CA ILE A 129 5.79 -18.96 -9.13
C ILE A 129 6.46 -19.96 -10.06
N LEU A 130 6.98 -21.05 -9.51
CA LEU A 130 7.86 -21.98 -10.18
C LEU A 130 7.33 -23.42 -10.10
N ARG A 131 6.78 -23.90 -11.21
CA ARG A 131 6.28 -25.28 -11.32
C ARG A 131 7.41 -26.30 -11.16
N ASN A 132 7.13 -27.38 -10.44
CA ASN A 132 8.06 -28.49 -10.17
C ASN A 132 9.31 -28.09 -9.37
N LEU A 133 9.29 -26.96 -8.66
CA LEU A 133 10.44 -26.48 -7.88
C LEU A 133 10.94 -27.53 -6.87
N SER A 134 10.05 -28.26 -6.19
CA SER A 134 10.42 -29.28 -5.21
C SER A 134 11.28 -30.40 -5.79
N PHE A 135 11.06 -30.79 -7.05
CA PHE A 135 11.89 -31.79 -7.75
C PHE A 135 13.33 -31.27 -7.93
N TYR A 136 13.47 -30.02 -8.36
CA TYR A 136 14.78 -29.41 -8.58
C TYR A 136 15.52 -29.07 -7.28
N ILE A 137 14.80 -28.73 -6.20
CA ILE A 137 15.37 -28.60 -4.84
C ILE A 137 15.96 -29.94 -4.40
N GLN A 138 15.22 -31.04 -4.54
CA GLN A 138 15.69 -32.36 -4.17
C GLN A 138 16.93 -32.75 -4.99
N MET A 139 16.91 -32.52 -6.30
CA MET A 139 18.05 -32.78 -7.18
C MET A 139 19.29 -31.97 -6.78
N ALA A 140 19.12 -30.68 -6.46
CA ALA A 140 20.21 -29.82 -6.01
C ALA A 140 20.82 -30.30 -4.67
N LEU A 141 20.00 -30.76 -3.74
CA LEU A 141 20.45 -31.31 -2.45
C LEU A 141 21.16 -32.67 -2.61
N GLU A 142 20.65 -33.55 -3.47
CA GLU A 142 21.22 -34.88 -3.73
C GLU A 142 22.57 -34.81 -4.44
N GLU A 143 22.73 -33.87 -5.37
CA GLU A 143 23.99 -33.64 -6.08
C GLU A 143 25.03 -32.89 -5.25
N THR A 144 24.63 -32.26 -4.14
CA THR A 144 25.54 -31.52 -3.27
C THR A 144 26.32 -32.48 -2.37
N PRO A 145 27.66 -32.41 -2.33
CA PRO A 145 28.46 -33.23 -1.42
C PRO A 145 28.08 -33.01 0.05
N LYS A 146 28.16 -34.06 0.87
CA LYS A 146 27.89 -33.96 2.32
C LYS A 146 28.80 -32.99 3.06
N GLU A 147 30.00 -32.77 2.53
CA GLU A 147 30.97 -31.78 2.99
C GLU A 147 31.40 -30.94 1.77
N PRO A 148 30.63 -29.88 1.42
CA PRO A 148 30.98 -29.03 0.29
C PRO A 148 32.22 -28.17 0.61
N SER A 149 32.95 -27.77 -0.44
CA SER A 149 34.15 -26.91 -0.30
C SER A 149 33.80 -25.48 0.11
N ASP A 150 34.83 -24.64 0.26
CA ASP A 150 34.67 -23.17 0.43
C ASP A 150 33.88 -22.75 1.69
N ASN A 151 33.88 -23.64 2.70
CA ASN A 151 33.22 -23.42 3.99
C ASN A 151 31.70 -23.15 3.87
N LEU A 152 31.08 -23.68 2.82
CA LEU A 152 29.63 -23.67 2.64
C LEU A 152 28.97 -24.78 3.46
N THR A 153 27.73 -24.53 3.87
CA THR A 153 26.80 -25.60 4.30
C THR A 153 26.23 -26.33 3.08
N VAL A 154 25.60 -27.48 3.33
CA VAL A 154 24.90 -28.24 2.27
C VAL A 154 23.82 -27.37 1.61
N ASP A 155 23.00 -26.66 2.39
CA ASP A 155 21.95 -25.78 1.86
C ASP A 155 22.50 -24.59 1.06
N GLU A 156 23.59 -23.96 1.52
CA GLU A 156 24.24 -22.87 0.79
C GLU A 156 24.84 -23.33 -0.55
N SER A 157 25.52 -24.48 -0.55
CA SER A 157 26.05 -25.07 -1.78
C SER A 157 24.93 -25.52 -2.73
N ALA A 158 23.85 -26.08 -2.19
CA ALA A 158 22.70 -26.52 -2.96
C ALA A 158 21.90 -25.33 -3.54
N ALA A 159 21.86 -24.18 -2.86
CA ALA A 159 21.27 -22.96 -3.42
C ALA A 159 22.01 -22.50 -4.68
N ILE A 160 23.35 -22.52 -4.67
CA ILE A 160 24.15 -22.20 -5.85
C ILE A 160 23.90 -23.21 -6.98
N ARG A 161 23.79 -24.49 -6.64
CA ARG A 161 23.49 -25.55 -7.60
C ARG A 161 22.11 -25.36 -8.22
N LEU A 162 21.08 -25.10 -7.42
CA LEU A 162 19.71 -24.84 -7.86
C LEU A 162 19.65 -23.66 -8.84
N TYR A 163 20.41 -22.60 -8.58
CA TYR A 163 20.53 -21.45 -9.49
C TYR A 163 21.03 -21.84 -10.89
N SER A 164 21.95 -22.80 -10.98
CA SER A 164 22.58 -23.20 -12.26
C SER A 164 21.84 -24.31 -13.02
N ILE A 165 20.77 -24.88 -12.47
CA ILE A 165 20.03 -25.95 -13.13
C ILE A 165 19.10 -25.36 -14.21
N GLU A 166 19.25 -25.81 -15.45
CA GLU A 166 18.29 -25.53 -16.52
C GLU A 166 17.09 -26.48 -16.43
N TRP A 167 15.89 -25.91 -16.50
CA TRP A 167 14.65 -26.69 -16.39
C TRP A 167 14.20 -27.13 -17.79
N ALA A 168 13.70 -28.35 -17.90
CA ALA A 168 13.14 -28.83 -19.15
C ALA A 168 11.89 -28.00 -19.53
N ALA A 169 11.80 -27.61 -20.80
CA ALA A 169 10.63 -26.94 -21.36
C ALA A 169 9.35 -27.77 -21.10
N PRO A 170 8.19 -27.12 -20.82
CA PRO A 170 7.86 -25.71 -21.08
C PRO A 170 8.10 -24.75 -19.89
N HIS A 171 8.79 -25.16 -18.83
CA HIS A 171 8.92 -24.36 -17.61
C HIS A 171 10.13 -23.43 -17.63
N ARG A 172 10.01 -22.25 -17.02
CA ARG A 172 11.14 -21.31 -16.82
C ARG A 172 11.89 -21.70 -15.55
N SER A 173 13.22 -21.73 -15.61
CA SER A 173 14.06 -22.02 -14.45
C SER A 173 14.08 -20.89 -13.42
N LEU A 174 14.51 -21.22 -12.20
CA LEU A 174 14.76 -20.25 -11.14
C LEU A 174 15.71 -19.13 -11.61
N TYR A 175 16.76 -19.49 -12.36
CA TYR A 175 17.67 -18.54 -13.02
C TYR A 175 16.91 -17.53 -13.88
N SER A 176 16.07 -18.01 -14.80
CA SER A 176 15.38 -17.17 -15.77
C SER A 176 14.38 -16.24 -15.11
N MET A 177 13.60 -16.77 -14.15
CA MET A 177 12.56 -15.98 -13.49
C MET A 177 13.14 -14.96 -12.50
N LEU A 178 14.14 -15.34 -11.70
CA LEU A 178 14.82 -14.40 -10.79
C LEU A 178 15.50 -13.26 -11.57
N ASN A 179 16.23 -13.57 -12.64
CA ASN A 179 16.88 -12.53 -13.46
C ASN A 179 15.90 -11.69 -14.29
N TYR A 180 14.72 -12.22 -14.63
CA TYR A 180 13.65 -11.43 -15.24
C TYR A 180 13.13 -10.40 -14.23
N THR A 181 12.79 -10.88 -13.03
CA THR A 181 12.27 -10.07 -11.92
C THR A 181 13.25 -8.98 -11.47
N LEU A 182 14.56 -9.29 -11.42
CA LEU A 182 15.61 -8.33 -11.07
C LEU A 182 15.76 -7.17 -12.07
N LYS A 183 15.28 -7.36 -13.30
CA LYS A 183 15.33 -6.35 -14.36
C LYS A 183 14.01 -5.58 -14.50
N SER A 184 12.94 -6.03 -13.84
CA SER A 184 11.64 -5.33 -13.79
C SER A 184 11.76 -4.03 -12.98
N CYS A 185 10.97 -3.02 -13.36
CA CYS A 185 10.92 -1.72 -12.68
C CYS A 185 10.31 -1.80 -11.26
N PRO A 186 9.21 -2.54 -11.01
CA PRO A 186 8.74 -2.76 -9.64
C PRO A 186 9.63 -3.78 -8.92
N ARG A 187 10.52 -3.30 -8.05
CA ARG A 187 11.39 -4.16 -7.22
C ARG A 187 10.63 -4.96 -6.15
N SER A 188 9.37 -4.63 -5.88
CA SER A 188 8.47 -5.39 -5.01
C SER A 188 8.24 -6.82 -5.50
N GLU A 189 8.33 -7.08 -6.81
CA GLU A 189 8.19 -8.43 -7.38
C GLU A 189 9.31 -9.40 -6.90
N LEU A 190 10.39 -8.88 -6.31
CA LEU A 190 11.48 -9.70 -5.75
C LEU A 190 11.17 -10.26 -4.36
N GLN A 191 10.15 -9.76 -3.65
CA GLN A 191 9.86 -10.19 -2.28
C GLN A 191 9.74 -11.71 -2.10
N PRO A 192 9.05 -12.46 -2.98
CA PRO A 192 9.00 -13.93 -2.87
C PRO A 192 10.39 -14.60 -2.94
N TYR A 193 11.36 -13.94 -3.59
CA TYR A 193 12.72 -14.43 -3.73
C TYR A 193 13.62 -14.05 -2.55
N PHE A 194 13.23 -13.17 -1.63
CA PHE A 194 14.13 -12.63 -0.60
C PHE A 194 14.72 -13.72 0.31
N LYS A 195 13.93 -14.72 0.72
CA LYS A 195 14.42 -15.84 1.53
C LYS A 195 15.45 -16.68 0.78
N TYR A 196 15.18 -17.01 -0.48
CA TYR A 196 16.13 -17.69 -1.35
C TYR A 196 17.38 -16.82 -1.62
N MET A 197 17.21 -15.53 -1.89
CA MET A 197 18.29 -14.57 -2.14
C MET A 197 19.18 -14.41 -0.91
N LYS A 198 18.62 -14.39 0.31
CA LYS A 198 19.38 -14.40 1.56
C LYS A 198 20.31 -15.60 1.63
N LEU A 199 19.80 -16.80 1.39
CA LEU A 199 20.59 -18.03 1.39
C LEU A 199 21.66 -18.01 0.27
N PHE A 200 21.26 -17.67 -0.95
CA PHE A 200 22.13 -17.64 -2.12
C PHE A 200 23.25 -16.59 -2.00
N LEU A 201 22.95 -15.38 -1.55
CA LEU A 201 23.93 -14.31 -1.35
C LEU A 201 24.87 -14.59 -0.17
N THR A 202 24.37 -15.21 0.90
CA THR A 202 25.22 -15.71 1.99
C THR A 202 26.24 -16.71 1.45
N ALA A 203 25.80 -17.65 0.59
CA ALA A 203 26.67 -18.61 -0.06
C ALA A 203 27.72 -17.94 -0.96
N LEU A 204 27.30 -17.04 -1.86
CA LEU A 204 28.21 -16.32 -2.76
C LEU A 204 29.25 -15.48 -2.01
N ALA A 205 28.87 -14.93 -0.86
CA ALA A 205 29.75 -14.07 -0.09
C ALA A 205 30.88 -14.86 0.62
N LYS A 206 30.68 -16.17 0.88
CA LYS A 206 31.72 -17.09 1.40
C LYS A 206 32.69 -17.57 0.31
N LEU A 207 32.29 -17.53 -0.96
CA LEU A 207 33.13 -17.97 -2.06
C LEU A 207 34.33 -17.05 -2.29
N PRO A 208 35.48 -17.60 -2.75
CA PRO A 208 36.65 -16.80 -3.05
C PRO A 208 36.38 -15.81 -4.19
N CYS A 209 36.81 -14.55 -4.00
CA CYS A 209 36.86 -13.56 -5.08
C CYS A 209 37.96 -13.95 -6.08
N VAL A 210 37.64 -13.91 -7.37
CA VAL A 210 38.68 -14.04 -8.40
C VAL A 210 39.53 -12.76 -8.45
N PRO A 211 40.86 -12.87 -8.66
CA PRO A 211 41.70 -11.70 -8.92
C PRO A 211 41.22 -10.95 -10.17
N PRO A 212 41.55 -9.65 -10.34
CA PRO A 212 41.09 -8.88 -11.47
C PRO A 212 41.39 -9.58 -12.81
N LEU A 213 40.34 -9.98 -13.53
CA LEU A 213 40.45 -10.72 -14.79
C LEU A 213 39.34 -10.28 -15.76
N THR A 214 39.56 -10.52 -17.05
CA THR A 214 38.56 -10.24 -18.09
C THR A 214 37.63 -11.45 -18.27
N VAL A 215 36.36 -11.28 -17.90
CA VAL A 215 35.30 -12.28 -18.13
C VAL A 215 34.42 -11.86 -19.30
N TRP A 216 33.77 -12.84 -19.93
CA TRP A 216 33.04 -12.65 -21.18
C TRP A 216 31.57 -13.04 -21.04
N ARG A 217 30.70 -12.27 -21.69
CA ARG A 217 29.27 -12.59 -21.84
C ARG A 217 28.73 -12.26 -23.22
N GLY A 218 28.07 -13.23 -23.86
CA GLY A 218 27.41 -13.06 -25.15
C GLY A 218 25.93 -12.69 -25.03
N VAL A 219 25.43 -11.92 -25.99
CA VAL A 219 24.00 -11.63 -26.21
C VAL A 219 23.71 -11.68 -27.71
N THR A 220 22.66 -12.40 -28.09
CA THR A 220 22.20 -12.61 -29.49
C THR A 220 21.43 -11.41 -30.07
N LYS A 221 21.81 -10.18 -29.68
CA LYS A 221 21.26 -8.91 -30.19
C LYS A 221 22.37 -7.86 -30.32
N ASN A 222 22.19 -6.90 -31.22
CA ASN A 222 23.02 -5.70 -31.25
C ASN A 222 22.52 -4.66 -30.24
N LEU A 223 23.30 -4.46 -29.17
CA LEU A 223 23.06 -3.46 -28.14
C LEU A 223 24.09 -2.31 -28.20
N SER A 224 24.93 -2.26 -29.23
CA SER A 224 26.08 -1.34 -29.28
C SER A 224 25.69 0.14 -29.19
N ALA A 225 24.50 0.49 -29.67
CA ALA A 225 23.98 1.86 -29.63
C ALA A 225 23.65 2.33 -28.20
N GLU A 226 23.35 1.42 -27.28
CA GLU A 226 22.98 1.71 -25.89
C GLU A 226 24.21 1.90 -24.98
N PHE A 227 25.40 1.49 -25.44
CA PHE A 227 26.64 1.49 -24.65
C PHE A 227 27.77 2.28 -25.32
N PRO A 228 27.64 3.61 -25.52
CA PRO A 228 28.77 4.43 -25.96
C PRO A 228 29.88 4.53 -24.87
N PRO A 229 31.15 4.77 -25.25
CA PRO A 229 32.24 4.93 -24.27
C PRO A 229 31.96 6.06 -23.27
N GLY A 230 32.21 5.79 -21.99
CA GLY A 230 31.93 6.70 -20.87
C GLY A 230 30.58 6.47 -20.20
N THR A 231 29.70 5.64 -20.76
CA THR A 231 28.40 5.34 -20.15
C THR A 231 28.56 4.56 -18.84
N PRO A 232 27.96 5.03 -17.73
CA PRO A 232 27.83 4.24 -16.51
C PRO A 232 26.80 3.12 -16.73
N VAL A 233 27.12 1.92 -16.26
CA VAL A 233 26.28 0.73 -16.39
C VAL A 233 26.16 0.07 -15.03
N THR A 234 24.93 -0.18 -14.59
CA THR A 234 24.67 -0.98 -13.40
C THR A 234 24.20 -2.37 -13.82
N TRP A 235 24.92 -3.40 -13.38
CA TRP A 235 24.65 -4.78 -13.74
C TRP A 235 23.72 -5.41 -12.72
N TRP A 236 22.44 -5.57 -13.10
CA TRP A 236 21.38 -6.02 -12.19
C TRP A 236 21.07 -7.51 -12.25
N ALA A 237 21.74 -8.27 -13.11
CA ALA A 237 21.52 -9.72 -13.24
C ALA A 237 22.55 -10.52 -12.43
N PHE A 238 22.12 -11.62 -11.80
CA PHE A 238 22.99 -12.67 -11.26
C PHE A 238 23.62 -13.54 -12.36
N SER A 239 23.66 -13.06 -13.58
CA SER A 239 24.14 -13.82 -14.72
C SER A 239 25.62 -14.16 -14.65
N SER A 240 25.96 -15.34 -15.12
CA SER A 240 27.32 -15.77 -15.28
C SER A 240 28.04 -15.17 -16.47
N CYS A 241 29.35 -15.03 -16.28
CA CYS A 241 30.33 -14.75 -17.30
C CYS A 241 31.33 -15.91 -17.33
N THR A 242 31.85 -16.23 -18.51
CA THR A 242 32.88 -17.26 -18.69
C THR A 242 34.27 -16.63 -18.71
N THR A 243 35.28 -17.36 -18.25
CA THR A 243 36.69 -17.01 -18.42
C THR A 243 37.26 -17.44 -19.78
N GLU A 244 36.54 -18.30 -20.51
CA GLU A 244 36.96 -18.89 -21.78
C GLU A 244 36.07 -18.45 -22.94
N LEU A 245 36.63 -17.75 -23.93
CA LEU A 245 35.87 -17.25 -25.08
C LEU A 245 35.25 -18.39 -25.93
N SER A 246 35.92 -19.55 -25.99
CA SER A 246 35.44 -20.74 -26.72
C SER A 246 34.11 -21.29 -26.21
N VAL A 247 33.75 -21.02 -24.95
CA VAL A 247 32.44 -21.39 -24.38
C VAL A 247 31.31 -20.62 -25.07
N LEU A 248 31.56 -19.36 -25.45
CA LEU A 248 30.57 -18.51 -26.11
C LEU A 248 30.40 -18.82 -27.60
N GLU A 249 31.39 -19.46 -28.22
CA GLU A 249 31.39 -19.84 -29.65
C GLU A 249 30.46 -21.03 -29.96
N ASN A 250 29.97 -21.72 -28.92
CA ASN A 250 28.88 -22.68 -29.05
C ASN A 250 27.56 -21.93 -29.30
N ASN A 251 26.75 -22.43 -30.24
CA ASN A 251 25.52 -21.79 -30.79
C ASN A 251 24.46 -21.32 -29.77
N MET A 252 24.64 -21.49 -28.46
CA MET A 252 23.65 -21.19 -27.42
C MET A 252 23.83 -19.83 -26.71
N TYR A 253 25.04 -19.24 -26.66
CA TYR A 253 25.28 -18.04 -25.81
C TYR A 253 25.56 -16.74 -26.60
N LEU A 254 26.46 -16.78 -27.59
CA LEU A 254 26.70 -15.65 -28.50
C LEU A 254 26.12 -15.91 -29.89
N GLY A 255 26.02 -17.17 -30.30
CA GLY A 255 25.63 -17.58 -31.65
C GLY A 255 26.73 -17.30 -32.68
N ASN A 256 26.68 -18.01 -33.82
CA ASN A 256 27.67 -17.88 -34.89
C ASN A 256 27.21 -16.97 -36.05
N GLU A 257 25.94 -16.59 -36.10
CA GLU A 257 25.34 -15.75 -37.14
C GLU A 257 24.32 -14.77 -36.55
N GLY A 258 24.08 -13.63 -37.23
CA GLY A 258 23.15 -12.59 -36.78
C GLY A 258 23.78 -11.52 -35.88
N ALA A 259 23.06 -10.40 -35.72
CA ALA A 259 23.54 -9.23 -34.99
C ALA A 259 23.67 -9.52 -33.49
N ARG A 260 24.89 -9.45 -32.95
CA ARG A 260 25.26 -9.94 -31.62
C ARG A 260 26.24 -9.01 -30.89
N THR A 261 26.15 -9.02 -29.57
CA THR A 261 26.98 -8.20 -28.67
C THR A 261 27.77 -9.09 -27.73
N LEU A 262 29.08 -8.88 -27.67
CA LEU A 262 29.99 -9.52 -26.74
C LEU A 262 30.45 -8.49 -25.70
N PHE A 263 30.09 -8.71 -24.44
CA PHE A 263 30.59 -7.92 -23.32
C PHE A 263 31.92 -8.51 -22.84
N SER A 264 32.97 -7.69 -22.87
CA SER A 264 34.26 -7.93 -22.22
C SER A 264 34.24 -7.18 -20.89
N VAL A 265 34.35 -7.87 -19.75
CA VAL A 265 34.20 -7.25 -18.44
C VAL A 265 35.48 -7.41 -17.62
N GLU A 266 36.17 -6.31 -17.32
CA GLU A 266 37.22 -6.28 -16.30
C GLU A 266 36.56 -6.31 -14.90
N ALA A 267 36.34 -7.51 -14.37
CA ALA A 267 35.74 -7.74 -13.06
C ALA A 267 36.81 -7.74 -11.95
N ILE A 268 36.48 -7.15 -10.79
CA ILE A 268 37.40 -6.99 -9.64
C ILE A 268 36.97 -7.86 -8.45
N ASN A 269 35.68 -8.23 -8.35
CA ASN A 269 35.14 -9.01 -7.23
C ASN A 269 34.15 -10.11 -7.67
N GLY A 270 34.35 -10.72 -8.85
CA GLY A 270 33.52 -11.85 -9.29
C GLY A 270 33.65 -13.06 -8.36
N ARG A 271 32.58 -13.87 -8.28
CA ARG A 271 32.55 -15.12 -7.51
C ARG A 271 32.60 -16.32 -8.44
N THR A 272 33.60 -17.19 -8.25
CA THR A 272 33.67 -18.45 -8.99
C THR A 272 32.72 -19.47 -8.37
N ILE A 273 31.77 -19.97 -9.14
CA ILE A 273 30.77 -20.94 -8.65
C ILE A 273 31.01 -22.36 -9.14
N ARG A 274 32.09 -22.61 -9.90
CA ARG A 274 32.35 -23.90 -10.55
C ARG A 274 32.23 -25.11 -9.63
N ALA A 275 32.73 -25.02 -8.39
CA ALA A 275 32.68 -26.13 -7.44
C ALA A 275 31.26 -26.45 -6.93
N HIS A 276 30.33 -25.52 -7.09
CA HIS A 276 28.96 -25.59 -6.56
C HIS A 276 27.88 -25.51 -7.66
N SER A 277 28.26 -25.23 -8.91
CA SER A 277 27.38 -25.25 -10.08
C SER A 277 27.03 -26.68 -10.49
N HIS A 278 25.87 -26.85 -11.12
CA HIS A 278 25.45 -28.07 -11.81
C HIS A 278 26.39 -28.37 -12.99
N PHE A 279 26.93 -27.33 -13.63
CA PHE A 279 27.87 -27.43 -14.75
C PHE A 279 29.32 -27.24 -14.29
N VAL A 280 29.94 -28.30 -13.76
CA VAL A 280 31.31 -28.26 -13.18
C VAL A 280 32.45 -28.21 -14.21
N THR A 281 32.14 -28.34 -15.50
CA THR A 281 33.14 -28.44 -16.58
C THR A 281 33.75 -27.09 -16.98
N GLU A 282 33.05 -25.99 -16.74
CA GLU A 282 33.45 -24.64 -17.12
C GLU A 282 33.66 -23.74 -15.89
N GLU A 283 34.52 -22.72 -16.01
CA GLU A 283 34.69 -21.74 -14.94
C GLU A 283 33.68 -20.61 -15.08
N GLU A 284 32.62 -20.73 -14.29
CA GLU A 284 31.50 -19.81 -14.25
C GLU A 284 31.72 -18.74 -13.16
N ILE A 285 31.76 -17.46 -13.58
CA ILE A 285 31.95 -16.31 -12.69
C ILE A 285 30.65 -15.51 -12.58
N LEU A 286 30.10 -15.39 -11.37
CA LEU A 286 28.96 -14.52 -11.09
C LEU A 286 29.40 -13.12 -10.67
N LEU A 287 28.74 -12.12 -11.25
CA LEU A 287 28.77 -10.73 -10.78
C LEU A 287 27.54 -10.47 -9.93
N LEU A 288 27.68 -9.67 -8.87
CA LEU A 288 26.57 -9.33 -8.00
C LEU A 288 25.67 -8.28 -8.67
N PRO A 289 24.34 -8.37 -8.53
CA PRO A 289 23.42 -7.31 -8.92
C PRO A 289 23.79 -5.99 -8.26
N GLY A 290 23.65 -4.88 -8.98
CA GLY A 290 24.11 -3.57 -8.52
C GLY A 290 25.60 -3.33 -8.78
N THR A 291 26.31 -4.21 -9.49
CA THR A 291 27.72 -3.97 -9.85
C THR A 291 27.83 -2.80 -10.82
N HIS A 292 28.49 -1.73 -10.39
CA HIS A 292 28.74 -0.55 -11.23
C HIS A 292 29.94 -0.77 -12.17
N MET A 293 29.75 -0.36 -13.41
CA MET A 293 30.76 -0.40 -14.46
C MET A 293 30.74 0.88 -15.29
N ILE A 294 31.83 1.12 -16.01
CA ILE A 294 31.91 2.17 -17.02
C ILE A 294 32.33 1.54 -18.34
N VAL A 295 31.62 1.87 -19.42
CA VAL A 295 32.01 1.49 -20.78
C VAL A 295 33.34 2.16 -21.14
N GLN A 296 34.39 1.37 -21.34
CA GLN A 296 35.71 1.86 -21.73
C GLN A 296 35.83 2.08 -23.23
N SER A 297 35.32 1.13 -24.02
CA SER A 297 35.43 1.17 -25.48
C SER A 297 34.37 0.30 -26.13
N LEU A 298 33.98 0.68 -27.34
CA LEU A 298 33.11 -0.09 -28.23
C LEU A 298 33.85 -0.30 -29.55
N PHE A 299 33.90 -1.53 -30.04
CA PHE A 299 34.52 -1.85 -31.34
C PHE A 299 33.74 -2.98 -32.04
N SER A 300 33.59 -2.89 -33.35
CA SER A 300 32.82 -3.85 -34.16
C SER A 300 33.77 -4.56 -35.15
N PRO A 301 34.36 -5.71 -34.77
CA PRO A 301 35.28 -6.45 -35.65
C PRO A 301 34.63 -6.96 -36.93
N ALA A 302 33.30 -7.15 -36.92
CA ALA A 302 32.49 -7.57 -38.06
C ALA A 302 31.20 -6.74 -38.12
N THR A 303 30.44 -6.87 -39.21
CA THR A 303 29.16 -6.18 -39.39
C THR A 303 28.07 -6.64 -38.43
N ASP A 304 28.20 -7.86 -37.94
CA ASP A 304 27.23 -8.55 -37.09
C ASP A 304 27.74 -8.77 -35.66
N LEU A 305 29.02 -8.55 -35.36
CA LEU A 305 29.59 -8.69 -34.01
C LEU A 305 30.06 -7.33 -33.46
N HIS A 306 29.50 -6.94 -32.32
CA HIS A 306 29.85 -5.73 -31.58
C HIS A 306 30.44 -6.08 -30.22
N ILE A 307 31.60 -5.52 -29.86
CA ILE A 307 32.27 -5.78 -28.59
C ILE A 307 32.19 -4.53 -27.71
N VAL A 308 31.57 -4.67 -26.54
CA VAL A 308 31.47 -3.62 -25.51
C VAL A 308 32.43 -3.97 -24.37
N HIS A 309 33.43 -3.13 -24.15
CA HIS A 309 34.38 -3.30 -23.06
C HIS A 309 33.91 -2.52 -21.82
N LEU A 310 33.63 -3.24 -20.74
CA LEU A 310 33.19 -2.73 -19.46
C LEU A 310 34.31 -2.87 -18.43
N LYS A 311 34.49 -1.84 -17.60
CA LYS A 311 35.39 -1.89 -16.44
C LYS A 311 34.60 -1.67 -15.18
N GLN A 312 34.68 -2.63 -14.26
CA GLN A 312 34.05 -2.51 -12.95
C GLN A 312 34.69 -1.36 -12.15
N VAL A 313 33.85 -0.58 -11.47
CA VAL A 313 34.25 0.45 -10.50
C VAL A 313 33.79 0.02 -9.12
N ILE A 314 34.63 0.26 -8.10
CA ILE A 314 34.27 0.00 -6.70
C ILE A 314 33.68 1.31 -6.14
N PRO A 315 32.37 1.36 -5.84
CA PRO A 315 31.74 2.52 -5.21
C PRO A 315 32.10 2.61 -3.71
N GLU A 316 31.86 3.76 -3.07
CA GLU A 316 32.02 3.92 -1.61
C GLU A 316 30.95 3.15 -0.82
N GLU A 317 29.78 2.92 -1.43
CA GLU A 317 28.66 2.13 -0.91
C GLU A 317 28.17 1.14 -1.99
N THR A 318 27.83 -0.10 -1.62
CA THR A 318 27.33 -1.10 -2.57
C THR A 318 25.81 -1.18 -2.56
N LEU A 319 25.16 -1.23 -3.73
CA LEU A 319 23.71 -1.37 -3.87
C LEU A 319 23.12 -2.72 -3.40
N LEU A 320 23.97 -3.64 -2.94
CA LEU A 320 23.59 -4.90 -2.30
C LEU A 320 24.48 -5.05 -1.05
N GLU A 321 23.91 -4.96 0.15
CA GLU A 321 24.66 -5.25 1.38
C GLU A 321 24.71 -6.76 1.59
N LEU A 322 25.87 -7.38 1.41
CA LEU A 322 26.03 -8.81 1.67
C LEU A 322 25.90 -9.12 3.18
N PRO A 323 25.38 -10.30 3.56
CA PRO A 323 24.92 -10.57 4.93
C PRO A 323 26.04 -10.86 5.96
N PHE A 324 27.05 -10.00 6.10
CA PHE A 324 28.15 -10.18 7.07
C PHE A 324 28.45 -8.97 7.95
N GLU A 325 28.47 -9.20 9.27
CA GLU A 325 29.16 -8.34 10.23
C GLU A 325 30.66 -8.67 10.24
N GLY A 326 31.48 -7.87 9.57
CA GLY A 326 32.95 -7.98 9.71
C GLY A 326 33.74 -7.54 8.47
N ALA A 327 34.71 -6.65 8.70
CA ALA A 327 35.56 -6.03 7.68
C ALA A 327 36.24 -7.03 6.72
N ASN A 328 36.07 -6.81 5.41
CA ASN A 328 36.98 -7.08 4.27
C ASN A 328 36.23 -7.49 2.98
N LEU A 329 35.17 -6.77 2.59
CA LEU A 329 34.47 -7.01 1.32
C LEU A 329 35.27 -6.59 0.07
N PHE A 330 36.33 -5.80 0.23
CA PHE A 330 37.19 -5.34 -0.87
C PHE A 330 38.66 -5.58 -0.57
N PRO A 331 39.44 -6.21 -1.47
CA PRO A 331 40.89 -6.17 -1.37
C PRO A 331 41.34 -4.70 -1.47
N LYS A 332 42.07 -4.20 -0.48
CA LYS A 332 42.74 -2.88 -0.57
C LYS A 332 43.73 -2.91 -1.74
N ILE A 333 43.32 -2.35 -2.87
CA ILE A 333 44.23 -2.12 -3.99
C ILE A 333 45.09 -0.90 -3.64
N GLU A 334 46.35 -1.15 -3.24
CA GLU A 334 47.37 -0.11 -3.20
C GLU A 334 47.56 0.43 -4.62
N ARG A 335 47.11 1.67 -4.88
CA ARG A 335 47.14 2.26 -6.21
C ARG A 335 48.57 2.53 -6.69
N PRO A 336 49.03 1.88 -7.77
CA PRO A 336 50.30 2.22 -8.39
C PRO A 336 50.02 3.25 -9.50
N TRP A 337 50.64 4.43 -9.39
CA TRP A 337 50.92 5.42 -10.47
C TRP A 337 49.73 6.14 -11.15
N TYR A 338 49.64 7.46 -10.95
CA TYR A 338 49.39 8.38 -12.07
C TYR A 338 50.32 9.60 -11.98
N ARG A 339 51.29 9.63 -12.90
CA ARG A 339 52.18 10.77 -13.14
C ARG A 339 51.35 11.90 -13.77
N LYS A 340 51.26 13.05 -13.11
CA LYS A 340 51.27 14.34 -13.82
C LYS A 340 52.44 15.18 -13.34
N LYS A 341 53.37 15.38 -14.28
CA LYS A 341 54.49 16.32 -14.20
C LYS A 341 53.97 17.69 -13.74
N LYS A 342 54.49 18.21 -12.65
CA LYS A 342 54.92 19.61 -12.54
C LYS A 342 56.19 19.67 -11.70
N VAL A 343 57.03 20.60 -12.10
CA VAL A 343 58.48 20.66 -11.95
C VAL A 343 58.82 21.54 -10.72
N ILE A 344 59.64 20.97 -9.81
CA ILE A 344 60.73 21.57 -8.99
C ILE A 344 60.34 22.60 -7.88
N PHE A 345 60.32 22.16 -6.59
CA PHE A 345 61.28 22.37 -5.45
C PHE A 345 61.15 23.76 -4.73
N PRO A 346 61.56 23.95 -3.44
CA PRO A 346 61.46 23.09 -2.23
C PRO A 346 61.24 23.86 -0.89
N ILE A 347 61.44 23.15 0.25
CA ILE A 347 61.82 23.59 1.63
C ILE A 347 60.63 23.91 2.56
N CYS A 348 60.41 23.35 3.75
CA CYS A 348 61.18 22.62 4.78
C CYS A 348 60.19 21.78 5.63
N SER A 349 60.47 20.52 6.05
CA SER A 349 61.01 20.14 7.37
C SER A 349 60.14 20.59 8.58
N LEU A 350 59.79 19.79 9.59
CA LEU A 350 60.48 18.65 10.22
C LEU A 350 59.56 18.01 11.30
N ILE A 351 59.78 16.71 11.56
CA ILE A 351 59.58 15.94 12.83
C ILE A 351 58.22 15.28 13.14
N LEU A 352 58.25 13.98 12.81
CA LEU A 352 57.66 12.83 13.49
C LEU A 352 58.45 12.46 14.78
N MET A 353 57.77 11.81 15.72
CA MET A 353 58.23 10.99 16.87
C MET A 353 58.18 11.69 18.24
N ALA A 354 57.69 11.07 19.32
CA ALA A 354 57.46 9.66 19.63
C ALA A 354 56.21 9.53 20.54
N LEU A 355 55.34 8.52 20.44
CA LEU A 355 55.52 7.06 20.60
C LEU A 355 56.06 6.63 21.99
N ILE A 356 55.22 5.82 22.65
CA ILE A 356 55.55 4.70 23.57
C ILE A 356 55.85 5.02 25.05
N GLY A 357 55.13 4.27 25.90
CA GLY A 357 55.52 3.89 27.26
C GLY A 357 54.50 2.95 27.92
N THR A 358 54.18 1.81 27.30
CA THR A 358 54.60 0.41 27.66
C THR A 358 53.92 -0.21 28.90
N ILE A 359 52.95 -1.14 28.76
CA ILE A 359 53.01 -2.64 28.56
C ILE A 359 53.13 -3.45 29.88
N VAL A 360 52.16 -4.36 30.11
CA VAL A 360 52.22 -5.81 30.52
C VAL A 360 51.23 -6.20 31.63
N GLY A 361 50.40 -7.24 31.36
CA GLY A 361 49.96 -8.28 32.34
C GLY A 361 48.47 -8.27 32.72
N VAL A 362 47.55 -8.83 31.91
CA VAL A 362 47.00 -10.21 31.98
C VAL A 362 46.55 -10.64 33.39
N VAL A 363 45.22 -10.72 33.60
CA VAL A 363 44.44 -11.92 34.00
C VAL A 363 43.08 -11.51 34.62
N LEU A 364 42.02 -11.93 33.93
CA LEU A 364 40.65 -12.26 34.37
C LEU A 364 39.80 -11.21 35.09
N GLY A 365 38.75 -10.81 34.39
CA GLY A 365 37.48 -10.47 35.01
C GLY A 365 36.63 -9.58 34.12
N LEU A 366 35.91 -10.18 33.16
CA LEU A 366 34.51 -9.87 32.85
C LEU A 366 34.01 -10.83 31.76
N ARG A 367 33.29 -11.85 32.22
CA ARG A 367 32.18 -12.46 31.49
C ARG A 367 31.03 -11.46 31.54
N THR A 368 30.41 -11.19 30.39
CA THR A 368 28.95 -11.03 30.14
C THR A 368 28.82 -10.56 28.68
N THR A 369 28.57 -11.49 27.74
CA THR A 369 27.24 -11.76 27.15
C THR A 369 26.72 -10.63 26.25
N ASN A 370 27.14 -10.60 24.99
CA ASN A 370 26.31 -10.03 23.93
C ASN A 370 25.35 -11.12 23.47
N LYS A 371 24.21 -11.19 24.15
CA LYS A 371 22.97 -11.75 23.61
C LYS A 371 22.38 -10.70 22.67
N THR A 372 22.21 -11.11 21.42
CA THR A 372 21.01 -10.93 20.59
C THR A 372 19.92 -10.01 21.17
N SER A 373 19.55 -8.98 20.41
CA SER A 373 18.18 -8.51 20.10
C SER A 373 18.34 -7.27 19.19
N ALA A 374 18.05 -7.39 17.90
CA ALA A 374 16.73 -7.17 17.31
C ALA A 374 16.38 -5.66 17.22
N TYR A 375 16.49 -5.08 16.03
CA TYR A 375 15.53 -4.08 15.55
C TYR A 375 14.31 -4.92 15.13
N VAL A 376 13.17 -4.98 15.81
CA VAL A 376 12.26 -3.93 16.29
C VAL A 376 11.88 -2.98 15.17
N CYS A 377 10.92 -3.47 14.38
CA CYS A 377 10.07 -2.70 13.51
C CYS A 377 9.24 -1.73 14.37
N THR A 378 9.54 -0.45 14.25
CA THR A 378 8.65 0.67 14.55
C THR A 378 8.11 1.10 13.18
N ASP A 379 6.84 1.04 12.80
CA ASP A 379 5.56 1.12 13.51
C ASP A 379 4.51 0.55 12.51
N PRO A 380 3.84 -0.59 12.75
CA PRO A 380 2.62 -0.92 12.02
C PRO A 380 1.42 -0.61 12.93
N TYR A 381 0.35 -0.05 12.37
CA TYR A 381 -0.94 0.25 13.04
C TYR A 381 -1.05 1.62 13.73
N SER A 382 -1.19 2.66 12.92
CA SER A 382 -2.11 3.77 13.21
C SER A 382 -3.58 3.30 13.14
N GLU A 383 -4.48 4.00 13.86
CA GLU A 383 -5.95 3.82 13.88
C GLU A 383 -6.58 3.56 12.48
N PRO A 384 -7.79 2.97 12.36
CA PRO A 384 -8.56 3.14 11.13
C PRO A 384 -8.66 4.65 10.86
N SER A 385 -8.22 5.06 9.68
CA SER A 385 -8.21 6.47 9.30
C SER A 385 -9.65 6.91 9.01
N GLY A 386 -10.42 7.19 10.07
CA GLY A 386 -11.60 8.01 9.93
C GLY A 386 -11.16 9.38 9.43
N PHE A 387 -11.45 9.69 8.17
CA PHE A 387 -11.28 11.03 7.65
C PHE A 387 -12.58 11.79 7.86
N THR A 388 -12.47 13.06 8.25
CA THR A 388 -13.64 13.90 8.45
C THR A 388 -13.96 14.58 7.13
N VAL A 389 -15.12 14.32 6.55
CA VAL A 389 -15.63 15.14 5.44
C VAL A 389 -16.81 15.95 5.91
N GLY A 390 -17.22 16.90 5.08
CA GLY A 390 -18.42 17.71 5.29
C GLY A 390 -19.67 16.85 5.46
N THR A 391 -20.75 17.47 5.92
CA THR A 391 -22.00 16.76 6.19
C THR A 391 -22.68 16.30 4.90
N SER A 392 -23.36 15.14 4.97
CA SER A 392 -24.18 14.57 3.89
C SER A 392 -23.38 14.19 2.63
N PRO A 393 -22.41 13.26 2.74
CA PRO A 393 -21.76 12.68 1.57
C PRO A 393 -22.80 12.03 0.65
N VAL A 394 -22.70 12.34 -0.64
CA VAL A 394 -23.64 11.88 -1.67
C VAL A 394 -22.98 10.99 -2.71
N SER A 395 -21.65 11.05 -2.88
CA SER A 395 -20.96 10.41 -4.01
C SER A 395 -19.46 10.28 -3.74
N MET A 396 -18.77 9.25 -4.24
CA MET A 396 -17.31 9.12 -4.16
C MET A 396 -16.65 8.67 -5.47
N VAL A 397 -15.44 9.16 -5.73
CA VAL A 397 -14.58 8.72 -6.84
C VAL A 397 -13.22 8.28 -6.31
N THR A 398 -12.58 7.36 -7.00
CA THR A 398 -11.21 6.94 -6.76
C THR A 398 -10.34 7.32 -7.97
N GLY A 399 -9.05 7.52 -7.74
CA GLY A 399 -8.08 7.85 -8.77
C GLY A 399 -6.75 8.28 -8.17
N ASP A 400 -5.72 8.45 -8.99
CA ASP A 400 -4.46 9.06 -8.56
C ASP A 400 -4.54 10.56 -8.86
N PHE A 401 -4.93 11.37 -7.87
CA PHE A 401 -5.14 12.82 -8.06
C PHE A 401 -3.84 13.61 -7.90
N ASN A 402 -2.82 13.01 -7.28
CA ASN A 402 -1.51 13.62 -7.03
C ASN A 402 -0.33 12.97 -7.76
N ASN A 403 -0.62 12.03 -8.67
CA ASN A 403 0.34 11.27 -9.48
C ASN A 403 1.43 10.55 -8.66
N ASP A 404 1.11 10.13 -7.44
CA ASP A 404 2.03 9.39 -6.58
C ASP A 404 1.92 7.86 -6.74
N ASN A 405 1.11 7.40 -7.70
CA ASN A 405 0.76 6.01 -7.99
C ASN A 405 0.17 5.28 -6.77
N LYS A 406 -0.66 5.98 -6.00
CA LYS A 406 -1.54 5.38 -4.99
C LYS A 406 -2.98 5.81 -5.27
N THR A 407 -3.93 4.98 -4.86
CA THR A 407 -5.33 5.34 -4.94
C THR A 407 -5.64 6.42 -3.91
N ASP A 408 -6.12 7.55 -4.41
CA ASP A 408 -6.72 8.63 -3.64
C ASP A 408 -8.26 8.54 -3.71
N VAL A 409 -8.94 9.15 -2.75
CA VAL A 409 -10.41 9.15 -2.67
C VAL A 409 -10.94 10.58 -2.72
N GLY A 410 -11.89 10.84 -3.61
CA GLY A 410 -12.66 12.07 -3.64
C GLY A 410 -14.09 11.85 -3.15
N VAL A 411 -14.51 12.60 -2.12
CA VAL A 411 -15.86 12.51 -1.54
C VAL A 411 -16.63 13.80 -1.76
N LEU A 412 -17.77 13.70 -2.45
CA LEU A 412 -18.70 14.79 -2.70
C LEU A 412 -19.74 14.89 -1.58
N THR A 413 -19.90 16.07 -0.99
CA THR A 413 -20.85 16.32 0.10
C THR A 413 -21.88 17.37 -0.28
N SER A 414 -23.14 17.15 0.07
CA SER A 414 -24.26 18.05 -0.28
C SER A 414 -24.68 19.03 0.82
N GLY A 415 -24.51 18.64 2.10
CA GLY A 415 -24.86 19.50 3.24
C GLY A 415 -23.81 20.58 3.49
N SER A 416 -22.56 20.29 3.14
CA SER A 416 -21.49 21.27 2.91
C SER A 416 -21.05 21.09 1.46
N PRO A 417 -21.47 21.93 0.48
CA PRO A 417 -21.24 21.69 -0.95
C PRO A 417 -19.75 21.74 -1.28
N ASN A 418 -19.08 20.60 -1.18
CA ASN A 418 -17.63 20.46 -1.28
C ASN A 418 -17.25 19.11 -1.89
N ILE A 419 -16.06 19.05 -2.49
CA ILE A 419 -15.31 17.82 -2.74
C ILE A 419 -14.16 17.76 -1.74
N TYR A 420 -14.04 16.65 -1.04
CA TYR A 420 -12.93 16.32 -0.17
C TYR A 420 -12.03 15.31 -0.86
N LEU A 421 -10.80 15.71 -1.21
CA LEU A 421 -9.79 14.81 -1.76
C LEU A 421 -8.84 14.34 -0.67
N LEU A 422 -8.63 13.03 -0.64
CA LEU A 422 -7.91 12.33 0.42
C LEU A 422 -6.81 11.52 -0.24
N PHE A 423 -5.55 11.92 0.01
CA PHE A 423 -4.42 11.29 -0.65
C PHE A 423 -3.96 10.03 0.06
N GLY A 424 -3.95 8.91 -0.67
CA GLY A 424 -3.60 7.61 -0.16
C GLY A 424 -2.18 7.55 0.39
N SER A 425 -2.01 6.86 1.50
CA SER A 425 -0.72 6.40 2.00
C SER A 425 -0.80 4.90 2.13
N ARG A 426 0.22 4.20 1.58
CA ARG A 426 0.37 2.72 1.47
C ARG A 426 0.41 1.97 2.83
N ASN A 427 -0.43 2.38 3.76
CA ASN A 427 -0.60 1.89 5.11
C ASN A 427 -2.07 2.03 5.55
N GLY A 428 -3.01 2.26 4.61
CA GLY A 428 -4.45 2.36 4.88
C GLY A 428 -4.87 3.70 5.47
N THR A 429 -4.05 4.74 5.30
CA THR A 429 -4.32 6.09 5.83
C THR A 429 -4.29 7.15 4.74
N PHE A 430 -4.91 8.30 5.00
CA PHE A 430 -4.86 9.45 4.10
C PHE A 430 -3.98 10.56 4.68
N THR A 431 -3.07 11.12 3.87
CA THR A 431 -2.02 12.06 4.35
C THR A 431 -2.33 13.53 4.21
N ALA A 432 -3.22 13.92 3.29
CA ALA A 432 -3.72 15.28 3.20
C ALA A 432 -5.16 15.29 2.71
N GLU A 433 -5.95 16.18 3.30
CA GLU A 433 -7.30 16.50 2.89
C GLU A 433 -7.26 17.86 2.18
N ILE A 434 -7.65 17.88 0.90
CA ILE A 434 -7.87 19.13 0.18
C ILE A 434 -9.36 19.26 -0.09
N THR A 435 -9.94 20.40 0.31
CA THR A 435 -11.35 20.70 0.10
C THR A 435 -11.51 21.71 -1.03
N PHE A 436 -12.44 21.43 -1.94
CA PHE A 436 -12.87 22.36 -2.99
C PHE A 436 -14.35 22.64 -2.82
N GLU A 437 -14.74 23.92 -2.82
CA GLU A 437 -16.16 24.28 -2.85
C GLU A 437 -16.78 23.85 -4.18
N THR A 438 -17.97 23.27 -4.12
CA THR A 438 -18.79 23.00 -5.30
C THR A 438 -19.91 24.03 -5.42
N SER A 439 -20.64 23.94 -6.52
CA SER A 439 -21.91 24.65 -6.66
C SER A 439 -23.00 24.07 -5.73
N SER A 440 -24.12 24.76 -5.62
CA SER A 440 -25.25 24.41 -4.75
C SER A 440 -25.88 23.07 -5.15
N GLY A 441 -26.13 22.22 -4.16
CA GLY A 441 -26.79 20.92 -4.33
C GLY A 441 -26.01 19.96 -5.22
N PRO A 442 -24.74 19.63 -4.91
CA PRO A 442 -24.04 18.62 -5.68
C PRO A 442 -24.74 17.25 -5.55
N SER A 443 -24.92 16.56 -6.68
CA SER A 443 -25.69 15.31 -6.78
C SER A 443 -24.83 14.12 -7.21
N GLY A 444 -23.94 14.31 -8.19
CA GLY A 444 -23.00 13.28 -8.66
C GLY A 444 -21.65 13.86 -9.07
N VAL A 445 -20.61 13.00 -9.07
CA VAL A 445 -19.24 13.34 -9.51
C VAL A 445 -18.66 12.20 -10.36
N ILE A 446 -17.88 12.55 -11.37
CA ILE A 446 -17.08 11.61 -12.17
C ILE A 446 -15.64 12.11 -12.26
N SER A 447 -14.69 11.18 -12.41
CA SER A 447 -13.27 11.46 -12.65
C SER A 447 -12.86 10.99 -14.05
N ALA A 448 -12.12 11.83 -14.78
CA ALA A 448 -11.60 11.54 -16.11
C ALA A 448 -10.51 12.55 -16.50
N ASP A 449 -9.79 12.34 -17.60
CA ASP A 449 -8.86 13.32 -18.17
C ASP A 449 -9.57 14.11 -19.29
N PHE A 450 -10.18 15.25 -18.95
CA PHE A 450 -10.99 16.05 -19.88
C PHE A 450 -10.14 16.96 -20.78
N ASN A 451 -8.86 17.17 -20.44
CA ASN A 451 -7.94 18.04 -21.18
C ASN A 451 -6.77 17.29 -21.85
N LYS A 452 -6.72 15.95 -21.72
CA LYS A 452 -5.72 15.05 -22.30
C LYS A 452 -4.30 15.29 -21.79
N ASP A 453 -4.14 15.74 -20.55
CA ASP A 453 -2.83 15.97 -19.95
C ASP A 453 -2.30 14.78 -19.11
N ASN A 454 -3.06 13.67 -19.10
CA ASN A 454 -2.86 12.44 -18.30
C ASN A 454 -2.92 12.69 -16.79
N LYS A 455 -3.73 13.64 -16.36
CA LYS A 455 -4.02 13.87 -14.94
C LYS A 455 -5.51 13.74 -14.72
N THR A 456 -5.86 13.32 -13.51
CA THR A 456 -7.26 13.08 -13.15
C THR A 456 -7.98 14.42 -12.89
N ASP A 457 -8.95 14.75 -13.73
CA ASP A 457 -9.89 15.87 -13.56
C ASP A 457 -11.19 15.40 -12.89
N LEU A 458 -12.06 16.34 -12.52
CA LEU A 458 -13.37 16.08 -11.93
C LEU A 458 -14.50 16.85 -12.63
N ALA A 459 -15.65 16.20 -12.81
CA ALA A 459 -16.90 16.84 -13.20
C ALA A 459 -18.01 16.55 -12.19
N VAL A 460 -18.78 17.57 -11.80
CA VAL A 460 -19.80 17.51 -10.73
C VAL A 460 -21.13 18.07 -11.21
N ALA A 461 -22.23 17.34 -11.03
CA ALA A 461 -23.59 17.82 -11.31
C ALA A 461 -24.13 18.54 -10.08
N ASN A 462 -24.74 19.70 -10.29
CA ASN A 462 -25.21 20.58 -9.24
C ASN A 462 -26.71 20.84 -9.45
N VAL A 463 -27.55 20.06 -8.76
CA VAL A 463 -29.00 20.12 -8.85
C VAL A 463 -29.55 21.48 -8.40
N GLY A 464 -28.88 22.13 -7.45
CA GLY A 464 -29.33 23.42 -6.89
C GLY A 464 -29.02 24.62 -7.77
N ASP A 465 -27.93 24.56 -8.54
CA ASP A 465 -27.49 25.65 -9.43
C ASP A 465 -27.83 25.40 -10.91
N ASN A 466 -28.25 24.19 -11.28
CA ASN A 466 -28.48 23.75 -12.66
C ASN A 466 -27.21 23.88 -13.52
N THR A 467 -26.10 23.36 -12.98
CA THR A 467 -24.79 23.42 -13.62
C THR A 467 -24.03 22.11 -13.52
N ILE A 468 -23.13 21.90 -14.47
CA ILE A 468 -22.03 20.97 -14.36
C ILE A 468 -20.77 21.78 -14.06
N SER A 469 -20.06 21.40 -13.01
CA SER A 469 -18.81 22.02 -12.58
C SER A 469 -17.64 21.14 -12.95
N VAL A 470 -16.64 21.69 -13.63
CA VAL A 470 -15.45 20.97 -14.09
C VAL A 470 -14.22 21.56 -13.41
N LEU A 471 -13.42 20.70 -12.80
CA LEU A 471 -12.19 21.03 -12.10
C LEU A 471 -11.04 20.28 -12.77
N ILE A 472 -10.09 21.03 -13.35
CA ILE A 472 -8.92 20.46 -14.03
C ILE A 472 -7.82 20.17 -13.02
N GLY A 473 -7.33 18.94 -12.98
CA GLY A 473 -6.31 18.45 -12.07
C GLY A 473 -4.92 18.93 -12.46
N ASN A 474 -4.16 19.46 -11.51
CA ASN A 474 -2.75 19.79 -11.73
C ASN A 474 -1.83 18.57 -11.53
N GLY A 475 -2.37 17.44 -11.06
CA GLY A 475 -1.64 16.18 -10.85
C GLY A 475 -0.70 16.21 -9.65
N ASP A 476 -0.88 17.19 -8.75
CA ASP A 476 -0.24 17.31 -7.45
C ASP A 476 -1.28 17.35 -6.32
N GLY A 477 -2.52 16.94 -6.63
CA GLY A 477 -3.67 17.02 -5.74
C GLY A 477 -4.41 18.36 -5.75
N SER A 478 -3.84 19.39 -6.38
CA SER A 478 -4.53 20.68 -6.56
C SER A 478 -5.31 20.72 -7.88
N PHE A 479 -6.33 21.58 -7.91
CA PHE A 479 -7.17 21.78 -9.08
C PHE A 479 -7.10 23.24 -9.55
N GLY A 480 -7.25 23.43 -10.85
CA GLY A 480 -7.47 24.73 -11.45
C GLY A 480 -8.77 25.37 -10.99
N ILE A 481 -9.04 26.57 -11.52
CA ILE A 481 -10.28 27.28 -11.22
C ILE A 481 -11.45 26.47 -11.79
N GLN A 482 -12.43 26.18 -10.92
CA GLN A 482 -13.68 25.52 -11.32
C GLN A 482 -14.36 26.32 -12.44
N THR A 483 -14.69 25.62 -13.52
CA THR A 483 -15.48 26.17 -14.63
C THR A 483 -16.87 25.57 -14.60
N GLN A 484 -17.90 26.40 -14.71
CA GLN A 484 -19.30 25.99 -14.65
C GLN A 484 -19.96 26.08 -16.01
N PHE A 485 -20.70 25.05 -16.37
CA PHE A 485 -21.50 24.95 -17.59
C PHE A 485 -22.96 24.82 -17.22
N THR A 486 -23.80 25.73 -17.72
CA THR A 486 -25.24 25.69 -17.45
C THR A 486 -25.89 24.53 -18.18
N VAL A 487 -26.74 23.81 -17.44
CA VAL A 487 -27.64 22.77 -17.95
C VAL A 487 -29.10 23.11 -17.62
N ASP A 488 -30.03 22.29 -18.07
CA ASP A 488 -31.44 22.41 -17.69
C ASP A 488 -31.66 22.03 -16.21
N HIS A 489 -32.88 22.24 -15.70
CA HIS A 489 -33.12 22.20 -14.26
C HIS A 489 -33.13 20.79 -13.67
N GLY A 490 -32.43 20.64 -12.55
CA GLY A 490 -32.43 19.41 -11.78
C GLY A 490 -31.41 18.37 -12.27
N ALA A 491 -30.18 18.79 -12.57
CA ALA A 491 -29.08 17.89 -12.92
C ALA A 491 -28.83 16.85 -11.81
N THR A 492 -29.16 15.59 -12.08
CA THR A 492 -29.07 14.51 -11.09
C THR A 492 -27.88 13.61 -11.36
N CYS A 493 -27.80 12.95 -12.51
CA CYS A 493 -26.75 11.97 -12.81
C CYS A 493 -25.74 12.48 -13.86
N LEU A 494 -24.53 11.91 -13.92
CA LEU A 494 -23.47 12.27 -14.88
C LEU A 494 -22.82 11.03 -15.47
N ILE A 495 -22.54 11.08 -16.78
CA ILE A 495 -21.63 10.15 -17.46
C ILE A 495 -20.70 10.93 -18.39
N SER A 496 -19.58 10.31 -18.77
CA SER A 496 -18.68 10.82 -19.80
C SER A 496 -18.42 9.77 -20.88
N ALA A 497 -18.46 10.18 -22.13
CA ALA A 497 -18.12 9.36 -23.30
C ALA A 497 -17.79 10.26 -24.50
N ASP A 498 -17.03 9.77 -25.47
CA ASP A 498 -16.80 10.45 -26.74
C ASP A 498 -17.98 10.14 -27.68
N VAL A 499 -19.04 10.95 -27.66
CA VAL A 499 -20.26 10.72 -28.45
C VAL A 499 -20.18 11.26 -29.88
N ASN A 500 -19.09 11.95 -30.20
CA ASN A 500 -18.85 12.51 -31.53
C ASN A 500 -17.61 11.90 -32.24
N ASN A 501 -16.94 10.93 -31.60
CA ASN A 501 -15.74 10.25 -32.08
C ASN A 501 -14.58 11.20 -32.45
N ASP A 502 -14.46 12.35 -31.78
CA ASP A 502 -13.36 13.30 -31.98
C ASP A 502 -12.15 13.04 -31.04
N GLY A 503 -12.30 12.05 -30.16
CA GLY A 503 -11.35 11.59 -29.19
C GLY A 503 -11.37 12.37 -27.88
N ASN A 504 -12.17 13.44 -27.75
CA ASN A 504 -12.35 14.18 -26.50
C ASN A 504 -13.52 13.61 -25.72
N LEU A 505 -13.42 13.59 -24.39
CA LEU A 505 -14.54 13.15 -23.57
C LEU A 505 -15.63 14.24 -23.52
N ASP A 506 -16.84 13.85 -23.87
CA ASP A 506 -18.06 14.65 -23.69
C ASP A 506 -18.70 14.33 -22.33
N VAL A 507 -19.54 15.23 -21.82
CA VAL A 507 -20.26 15.04 -20.55
C VAL A 507 -21.75 15.15 -20.77
N MET A 508 -22.51 14.23 -20.15
CA MET A 508 -23.96 14.16 -20.26
C MET A 508 -24.62 14.09 -18.89
N THR A 509 -25.78 14.72 -18.74
CA THR A 509 -26.58 14.69 -17.51
C THR A 509 -28.08 14.65 -17.81
N VAL A 510 -28.85 14.02 -16.92
CA VAL A 510 -30.32 14.08 -16.95
C VAL A 510 -30.84 15.09 -15.94
N ASN A 511 -31.86 15.82 -16.37
CA ASN A 511 -32.44 16.96 -15.68
C ASN A 511 -33.85 16.59 -15.19
N ILE A 512 -33.97 16.23 -13.92
CA ILE A 512 -35.18 15.60 -13.36
C ILE A 512 -36.41 16.53 -13.38
N ASP A 513 -36.19 17.86 -13.28
CA ASP A 513 -37.28 18.83 -13.20
C ASP A 513 -37.78 19.25 -14.59
N ASP A 514 -36.90 19.27 -15.59
CA ASP A 514 -37.23 19.67 -16.96
C ASP A 514 -37.53 18.48 -17.91
N ASN A 515 -37.27 17.24 -17.47
CA ASN A 515 -37.39 16.01 -18.28
C ASN A 515 -36.53 16.07 -19.56
N THR A 516 -35.26 16.44 -19.39
CA THR A 516 -34.31 16.55 -20.51
C THR A 516 -33.00 15.83 -20.24
N LEU A 517 -32.33 15.45 -21.32
CA LEU A 517 -30.93 15.04 -21.37
C LEU A 517 -30.11 16.23 -21.91
N SER A 518 -29.16 16.72 -21.12
CA SER A 518 -28.17 17.72 -21.55
C SER A 518 -26.88 17.02 -21.98
N VAL A 519 -26.39 17.38 -23.17
CA VAL A 519 -25.16 16.84 -23.78
C VAL A 519 -24.18 17.98 -24.07
N LEU A 520 -23.00 17.91 -23.47
CA LEU A 520 -21.96 18.92 -23.55
C LEU A 520 -20.74 18.31 -24.24
N LEU A 521 -20.45 18.75 -25.47
CA LEU A 521 -19.33 18.21 -26.24
C LEU A 521 -18.00 18.79 -25.77
N GLY A 522 -17.03 17.94 -25.46
CA GLY A 522 -15.70 18.30 -25.02
C GLY A 522 -14.86 18.89 -26.15
N ILE A 523 -14.14 19.97 -25.85
CA ILE A 523 -13.23 20.62 -26.81
C ILE A 523 -11.78 20.08 -26.65
N GLY A 524 -11.54 19.27 -25.62
CA GLY A 524 -10.27 18.62 -25.34
C GLY A 524 -9.28 19.45 -24.53
N ASP A 525 -9.69 20.60 -24.01
CA ASP A 525 -8.91 21.45 -23.10
C ASP A 525 -9.57 21.58 -21.71
N GLY A 526 -10.53 20.70 -21.40
CA GLY A 526 -11.35 20.78 -20.20
C GLY A 526 -12.57 21.71 -20.32
N SER A 527 -12.74 22.39 -21.47
CA SER A 527 -13.95 23.17 -21.77
C SER A 527 -14.92 22.41 -22.67
N PHE A 528 -16.19 22.84 -22.61
CA PHE A 528 -17.29 22.22 -23.35
C PHE A 528 -17.99 23.22 -24.27
N ALA A 529 -18.49 22.71 -25.39
CA ALA A 529 -19.36 23.43 -26.30
C ALA A 529 -20.70 23.78 -25.61
N THR A 530 -21.50 24.60 -26.27
CA THR A 530 -22.85 24.92 -25.79
C THR A 530 -23.69 23.65 -25.66
N GLN A 531 -24.42 23.51 -24.55
CA GLN A 531 -25.25 22.35 -24.31
C GLN A 531 -26.22 22.08 -25.46
N GLN A 532 -26.38 20.81 -25.79
CA GLN A 532 -27.47 20.29 -26.59
C GLN A 532 -28.49 19.64 -25.67
N VAL A 533 -29.77 19.82 -25.98
CA VAL A 533 -30.87 19.39 -25.11
C VAL A 533 -31.78 18.46 -25.90
N TYR A 534 -32.07 17.31 -25.31
CA TYR A 534 -32.99 16.30 -25.85
C TYR A 534 -34.11 16.08 -24.83
N ALA A 535 -35.36 16.10 -25.29
CA ALA A 535 -36.49 15.78 -24.42
C ALA A 535 -36.52 14.27 -24.18
N VAL A 536 -36.71 13.88 -22.93
CA VAL A 536 -36.85 12.48 -22.49
C VAL A 536 -38.15 12.32 -21.69
N GLY A 537 -38.46 11.09 -21.28
CA GLY A 537 -39.63 10.78 -20.48
C GLY A 537 -39.63 11.41 -19.08
N ALA A 538 -40.74 11.26 -18.38
CA ALA A 538 -40.98 11.96 -17.11
C ALA A 538 -40.09 11.47 -15.95
N ARG A 539 -39.49 12.43 -15.22
CA ARG A 539 -38.54 12.24 -14.11
C ARG A 539 -37.40 11.30 -14.50
N PRO A 540 -36.51 11.72 -15.42
CA PRO A 540 -35.35 10.93 -15.76
C PRO A 540 -34.45 10.79 -14.53
N ARG A 541 -34.05 9.54 -14.24
CA ARG A 541 -33.48 9.14 -12.95
C ARG A 541 -32.05 8.64 -13.05
N SER A 542 -31.75 7.89 -14.11
CA SER A 542 -30.46 7.27 -14.39
C SER A 542 -30.21 7.31 -15.89
N LEU A 543 -28.94 7.30 -16.29
CA LEU A 543 -28.52 7.18 -17.68
C LEU A 543 -27.31 6.25 -17.80
N THR A 544 -27.15 5.64 -18.96
CA THR A 544 -25.96 4.87 -19.34
C THR A 544 -25.66 5.04 -20.82
N SER A 545 -24.52 4.52 -21.26
CA SER A 545 -24.09 4.59 -22.65
C SER A 545 -23.55 3.25 -23.17
N GLY A 546 -23.60 3.08 -24.49
CA GLY A 546 -23.09 1.88 -25.16
C GLY A 546 -23.36 1.90 -26.66
N ASP A 547 -22.64 1.08 -27.43
CA ASP A 547 -22.90 0.85 -28.86
C ASP A 547 -23.99 -0.23 -28.99
N LEU A 548 -25.26 0.17 -29.15
CA LEU A 548 -26.41 -0.74 -29.15
C LEU A 548 -26.71 -1.32 -30.54
N ASN A 549 -26.10 -0.75 -31.58
CA ASN A 549 -26.37 -1.10 -32.97
C ASN A 549 -25.13 -1.63 -33.74
N GLY A 550 -23.98 -1.71 -33.07
CA GLY A 550 -22.73 -2.21 -33.61
C GLY A 550 -22.06 -1.30 -34.63
N ASP A 551 -22.39 0.00 -34.66
CA ASP A 551 -21.81 0.98 -35.58
C ASP A 551 -20.58 1.72 -35.01
N HIS A 552 -20.21 1.41 -33.76
CA HIS A 552 -19.10 2.02 -33.01
C HIS A 552 -19.28 3.51 -32.72
N ILE A 553 -20.53 3.97 -32.69
CA ILE A 553 -20.93 5.26 -32.15
C ILE A 553 -21.62 5.00 -30.80
N ILE A 554 -21.35 5.86 -29.84
CA ILE A 554 -21.96 5.76 -28.51
C ILE A 554 -23.43 6.19 -28.58
N ASP A 555 -24.31 5.31 -28.11
CA ASP A 555 -25.72 5.56 -27.87
C ASP A 555 -25.98 5.84 -26.38
N ILE A 556 -27.12 6.47 -26.07
CA ILE A 556 -27.51 6.82 -24.70
C ILE A 556 -28.83 6.15 -24.33
N ILE A 557 -28.90 5.64 -23.11
CA ILE A 557 -30.11 5.05 -22.54
C ILE A 557 -30.50 5.89 -21.32
N VAL A 558 -31.76 6.32 -21.24
CA VAL A 558 -32.29 7.10 -20.12
C VAL A 558 -33.45 6.38 -19.46
N VAL A 559 -33.46 6.33 -18.13
CA VAL A 559 -34.54 5.71 -17.33
C VAL A 559 -35.49 6.77 -16.81
N ASN A 560 -36.78 6.60 -17.06
CA ASN A 560 -37.83 7.57 -16.71
C ASN A 560 -38.75 7.02 -15.61
N GLN A 561 -38.54 7.47 -14.38
CA GLN A 561 -39.14 6.88 -13.18
C GLN A 561 -40.67 6.98 -13.14
N ASP A 562 -41.23 8.15 -13.45
CA ASP A 562 -42.68 8.37 -13.34
C ASP A 562 -43.46 7.76 -14.52
N GLU A 563 -42.80 7.64 -15.66
CA GLU A 563 -43.41 7.11 -16.89
C GLU A 563 -43.33 5.58 -16.97
N GLY A 564 -42.35 4.97 -16.29
CA GLY A 564 -42.14 3.51 -16.35
C GLY A 564 -41.50 3.07 -17.65
N THR A 565 -40.68 3.93 -18.26
CA THR A 565 -40.08 3.73 -19.57
C THR A 565 -38.57 3.91 -19.54
N ILE A 566 -37.92 3.43 -20.59
CA ILE A 566 -36.56 3.84 -20.96
C ILE A 566 -36.57 4.47 -22.35
N ASP A 567 -35.75 5.50 -22.55
CA ASP A 567 -35.52 6.12 -23.86
C ASP A 567 -34.16 5.69 -24.41
N ILE A 568 -34.14 5.20 -25.65
CA ILE A 568 -32.96 4.82 -26.41
C ILE A 568 -32.65 5.91 -27.44
N CYS A 569 -31.54 6.61 -27.23
CA CYS A 569 -31.06 7.70 -28.07
C CYS A 569 -29.85 7.22 -28.88
N LEU A 570 -30.05 6.77 -30.13
CA LEU A 570 -28.94 6.31 -30.98
C LEU A 570 -28.11 7.48 -31.51
N GLY A 571 -26.79 7.39 -31.42
CA GLY A 571 -25.86 8.43 -31.82
C GLY A 571 -25.69 8.54 -33.33
N ASN A 572 -25.54 9.76 -33.84
CA ASN A 572 -25.17 10.03 -35.24
C ASN A 572 -23.65 10.21 -35.45
N GLY A 573 -22.84 10.05 -34.40
CA GLY A 573 -21.37 10.16 -34.46
C GLY A 573 -20.87 11.59 -34.61
N ASN A 574 -21.72 12.57 -34.31
CA ASN A 574 -21.40 14.00 -34.32
C ASN A 574 -21.90 14.70 -33.04
N GLY A 575 -22.19 13.92 -32.00
CA GLY A 575 -22.79 14.40 -30.75
C GLY A 575 -24.28 14.67 -30.80
N THR A 576 -24.96 14.33 -31.91
CA THR A 576 -26.43 14.39 -32.02
C THR A 576 -27.06 13.01 -32.04
N PHE A 577 -28.31 12.90 -31.59
CA PHE A 577 -29.04 11.63 -31.50
C PHE A 577 -30.22 11.59 -32.47
N VAL A 578 -30.58 10.40 -32.94
CA VAL A 578 -31.82 10.15 -33.70
C VAL A 578 -33.04 10.32 -32.79
N ASP A 579 -34.24 10.32 -33.38
CA ASP A 579 -35.49 10.29 -32.59
C ASP A 579 -35.49 9.07 -31.67
N GLN A 580 -35.78 9.29 -30.38
CA GLN A 580 -35.69 8.26 -29.35
C GLN A 580 -36.67 7.10 -29.59
N GLU A 581 -36.21 5.88 -29.34
CA GLU A 581 -37.09 4.73 -29.17
C GLU A 581 -37.47 4.61 -27.69
N ILE A 582 -38.78 4.61 -27.41
CA ILE A 582 -39.30 4.53 -26.04
C ILE A 582 -39.74 3.09 -25.80
N LEU A 583 -39.21 2.47 -24.74
CA LEU A 583 -39.54 1.10 -24.36
C LEU A 583 -40.19 1.09 -22.98
N ASP A 584 -41.34 0.41 -22.88
CA ASP A 584 -42.00 0.17 -21.60
C ASP A 584 -41.18 -0.84 -20.78
N VAL A 585 -40.94 -0.53 -19.50
CA VAL A 585 -40.31 -1.42 -18.52
C VAL A 585 -41.29 -1.72 -17.37
N GLY A 586 -40.87 -1.69 -16.10
CA GLY A 586 -41.74 -1.80 -14.95
C GLY A 586 -42.11 -0.44 -14.33
N THR A 587 -42.77 -0.47 -13.18
CA THR A 587 -43.19 0.74 -12.44
C THR A 587 -42.08 1.27 -11.55
N TRP A 588 -41.85 2.59 -11.60
CA TRP A 588 -40.74 3.28 -10.92
C TRP A 588 -39.38 2.63 -11.21
N PRO A 589 -38.96 2.56 -12.48
CA PRO A 589 -37.62 2.12 -12.81
C PRO A 589 -36.60 3.10 -12.20
N ASP A 590 -35.57 2.56 -11.53
CA ASP A 590 -34.60 3.38 -10.79
C ASP A 590 -33.22 3.37 -11.45
N ASN A 591 -32.81 2.23 -12.03
CA ASN A 591 -31.47 2.05 -12.56
C ASN A 591 -31.43 1.12 -13.78
N VAL A 592 -30.45 1.32 -14.66
CA VAL A 592 -30.18 0.52 -15.87
C VAL A 592 -28.68 0.23 -16.01
N ILE A 593 -28.35 -0.98 -16.45
CA ILE A 593 -27.00 -1.37 -16.86
C ILE A 593 -27.03 -2.03 -18.26
N THR A 594 -25.86 -2.03 -18.92
CA THR A 594 -25.67 -2.70 -20.21
C THR A 594 -24.66 -3.86 -20.09
N ALA A 595 -24.94 -4.97 -20.77
CA ALA A 595 -24.06 -6.14 -20.84
C ALA A 595 -24.53 -7.09 -21.94
N ASP A 596 -23.68 -8.00 -22.40
CA ASP A 596 -24.04 -9.08 -23.32
C ASP A 596 -24.54 -10.29 -22.50
N PHE A 597 -25.86 -10.42 -22.33
CA PHE A 597 -26.47 -11.47 -21.48
C PHE A 597 -26.74 -12.77 -22.25
N ASP A 598 -26.68 -12.75 -23.59
CA ASP A 598 -26.88 -13.92 -24.45
C ASP A 598 -25.64 -14.34 -25.27
N ASN A 599 -24.49 -13.75 -24.97
CA ASN A 599 -23.18 -14.00 -25.58
C ASN A 599 -23.14 -13.78 -27.10
N ASP A 600 -23.99 -12.92 -27.64
CA ASP A 600 -24.04 -12.62 -29.07
C ASP A 600 -23.16 -11.41 -29.48
N LYS A 601 -22.56 -10.73 -28.49
CA LYS A 601 -21.72 -9.54 -28.57
C LYS A 601 -22.46 -8.25 -28.92
N ILE A 602 -23.78 -8.25 -28.81
CA ILE A 602 -24.62 -7.07 -28.83
C ILE A 602 -24.92 -6.72 -27.36
N LEU A 603 -25.02 -5.42 -27.07
CA LEU A 603 -25.38 -4.98 -25.74
C LEU A 603 -26.88 -5.14 -25.48
N ASP A 604 -27.19 -5.79 -24.37
CA ASP A 604 -28.52 -5.93 -23.78
C ASP A 604 -28.69 -4.97 -22.60
N LEU A 605 -29.92 -4.86 -22.08
CA LEU A 605 -30.27 -4.00 -20.95
C LEU A 605 -30.88 -4.78 -19.79
N ALA A 606 -30.49 -4.42 -18.56
CA ALA A 606 -31.16 -4.83 -17.34
C ALA A 606 -31.62 -3.60 -16.56
N VAL A 607 -32.89 -3.55 -16.18
CA VAL A 607 -33.52 -2.39 -15.52
C VAL A 607 -34.17 -2.81 -14.20
N SER A 608 -33.86 -2.15 -13.09
CA SER A 608 -34.51 -2.41 -11.80
C SER A 608 -35.78 -1.58 -11.66
N ASN A 609 -36.88 -2.25 -11.35
CA ASN A 609 -38.18 -1.62 -11.19
C ASN A 609 -38.57 -1.58 -9.71
N PHE A 610 -38.34 -0.43 -9.08
CA PHE A 610 -38.41 -0.25 -7.64
C PHE A 610 -39.80 -0.59 -7.08
N GLU A 611 -40.89 -0.09 -7.68
CA GLU A 611 -42.23 -0.31 -7.13
C GLU A 611 -42.82 -1.67 -7.53
N SER A 612 -42.52 -2.18 -8.72
CA SER A 612 -43.02 -3.48 -9.20
C SER A 612 -42.24 -4.67 -8.66
N ALA A 613 -41.10 -4.42 -8.01
CA ALA A 613 -40.27 -5.42 -7.34
C ALA A 613 -39.73 -6.50 -8.31
N ASP A 614 -39.37 -6.09 -9.53
CA ASP A 614 -38.79 -6.96 -10.55
C ASP A 614 -37.64 -6.27 -11.31
N VAL A 615 -36.95 -7.05 -12.14
CA VAL A 615 -35.92 -6.59 -13.08
C VAL A 615 -36.39 -6.92 -14.50
N SER A 616 -36.39 -5.92 -15.38
CA SER A 616 -36.65 -6.11 -16.81
C SER A 616 -35.35 -6.38 -17.56
N ILE A 617 -35.31 -7.46 -18.34
CA ILE A 617 -34.22 -7.79 -19.26
C ILE A 617 -34.69 -7.57 -20.69
N LEU A 618 -33.92 -6.79 -21.46
CA LEU A 618 -34.20 -6.48 -22.86
C LEU A 618 -33.01 -6.92 -23.71
N ILE A 619 -33.19 -7.94 -24.55
CA ILE A 619 -32.14 -8.48 -25.42
C ILE A 619 -32.04 -7.66 -26.69
N GLY A 620 -30.84 -7.17 -27.00
CA GLY A 620 -30.53 -6.38 -28.17
C GLY A 620 -30.63 -7.20 -29.45
N ILE A 621 -30.98 -6.54 -30.56
CA ILE A 621 -31.04 -7.17 -31.90
C ILE A 621 -29.91 -6.63 -32.80
N GLY A 622 -29.07 -5.74 -32.27
CA GLY A 622 -27.87 -5.22 -32.96
C GLY A 622 -28.18 -4.15 -33.99
N ASN A 623 -29.32 -3.49 -33.88
CA ASN A 623 -29.72 -2.35 -34.71
C ASN A 623 -30.29 -1.20 -33.86
N GLY A 624 -30.02 -1.21 -32.55
CA GLY A 624 -30.59 -0.28 -31.58
C GLY A 624 -31.99 -0.63 -31.08
N THR A 625 -32.61 -1.71 -31.61
CA THR A 625 -33.91 -2.21 -31.15
C THR A 625 -33.74 -3.44 -30.26
N PHE A 626 -34.74 -3.71 -29.43
CA PHE A 626 -34.72 -4.79 -28.44
C PHE A 626 -35.88 -5.76 -28.61
N GLN A 627 -35.68 -7.00 -28.18
CA GLN A 627 -36.76 -7.95 -27.98
C GLN A 627 -37.71 -7.46 -26.88
N PRO A 628 -38.97 -7.93 -26.85
CA PRO A 628 -39.87 -7.62 -25.76
C PRO A 628 -39.24 -7.97 -24.40
N GLN A 629 -39.37 -7.07 -23.42
CA GLN A 629 -38.81 -7.28 -22.09
C GLN A 629 -39.28 -8.61 -21.47
N VAL A 630 -38.35 -9.28 -20.81
CA VAL A 630 -38.63 -10.41 -19.93
C VAL A 630 -38.36 -9.97 -18.50
N THR A 631 -39.35 -10.13 -17.62
CA THR A 631 -39.22 -9.71 -16.22
C THR A 631 -38.89 -10.88 -15.30
N TYR A 632 -38.03 -10.61 -14.32
CA TYR A 632 -37.65 -11.54 -13.26
C TYR A 632 -37.97 -10.90 -11.92
N SER A 633 -38.82 -11.56 -11.13
CA SER A 633 -39.19 -11.05 -9.81
C SER A 633 -37.97 -11.00 -8.89
N ALA A 634 -37.61 -9.79 -8.47
CA ALA A 634 -36.62 -9.58 -7.42
C ALA A 634 -37.32 -9.70 -6.05
N SER A 635 -36.71 -9.12 -5.01
CA SER A 635 -37.38 -8.94 -3.72
C SER A 635 -37.93 -7.51 -3.61
N ASN A 636 -38.36 -7.09 -2.43
CA ASN A 636 -39.08 -5.83 -2.25
C ASN A 636 -38.18 -4.60 -2.46
N GLN A 637 -38.54 -3.78 -3.45
CA GLN A 637 -37.87 -2.53 -3.82
C GLN A 637 -36.40 -2.68 -4.25
N PRO A 638 -36.15 -3.30 -5.41
CA PRO A 638 -34.81 -3.33 -6.01
C PRO A 638 -34.43 -1.91 -6.42
N ASN A 639 -33.28 -1.42 -5.95
CA ASN A 639 -32.90 -0.01 -6.09
C ASN A 639 -31.57 0.22 -6.83
N SER A 640 -30.88 -0.85 -7.24
CA SER A 640 -29.60 -0.82 -7.96
C SER A 640 -29.37 -2.20 -8.60
N ILE A 641 -28.54 -2.27 -9.64
CA ILE A 641 -28.13 -3.52 -10.29
C ILE A 641 -26.62 -3.47 -10.56
N ARG A 642 -25.93 -4.61 -10.41
CA ARG A 642 -24.59 -4.83 -10.97
C ARG A 642 -24.54 -6.12 -11.76
N SER A 643 -23.68 -6.15 -12.77
CA SER A 643 -23.34 -7.34 -13.53
C SER A 643 -21.94 -7.84 -13.18
N ALA A 644 -21.78 -9.15 -13.04
CA ALA A 644 -20.50 -9.85 -12.90
C ALA A 644 -20.70 -11.34 -13.17
N ASP A 645 -19.65 -12.10 -13.39
CA ASP A 645 -19.71 -13.57 -13.43
C ASP A 645 -19.47 -14.12 -12.01
N PHE A 646 -20.54 -14.41 -11.27
CA PHE A 646 -20.47 -14.81 -9.85
C PHE A 646 -20.23 -16.32 -9.67
N ASN A 647 -20.38 -17.11 -10.73
CA ASN A 647 -20.17 -18.56 -10.71
C ASN A 647 -19.00 -19.02 -11.60
N ASN A 648 -18.32 -18.08 -12.26
CA ASN A 648 -17.20 -18.29 -13.19
C ASN A 648 -17.55 -19.25 -14.35
N ASP A 649 -18.81 -19.23 -14.81
CA ASP A 649 -19.28 -20.03 -15.94
C ASP A 649 -19.12 -19.34 -17.30
N GLY A 650 -18.63 -18.09 -17.29
CA GLY A 650 -18.39 -17.25 -18.45
C GLY A 650 -19.60 -16.45 -18.91
N ASN A 651 -20.76 -16.59 -18.26
CA ASN A 651 -21.95 -15.80 -18.53
C ASN A 651 -22.11 -14.68 -17.52
N ILE A 652 -22.75 -13.59 -17.93
CA ILE A 652 -22.99 -12.46 -17.05
C ILE A 652 -24.19 -12.75 -16.14
N ASP A 653 -23.97 -12.67 -14.82
CA ASP A 653 -24.99 -12.73 -13.78
C ASP A 653 -25.36 -11.31 -13.30
N LEU A 654 -26.44 -11.20 -12.51
CA LEU A 654 -26.88 -9.95 -11.92
C LEU A 654 -26.99 -10.02 -10.39
N VAL A 655 -26.61 -8.94 -9.71
CA VAL A 655 -26.83 -8.75 -8.26
C VAL A 655 -27.66 -7.49 -8.00
N ILE A 656 -28.66 -7.62 -7.13
CA ILE A 656 -29.69 -6.62 -6.89
C ILE A 656 -29.94 -6.45 -5.38
N PRO A 657 -29.47 -5.35 -4.74
CA PRO A 657 -29.86 -5.01 -3.38
C PRO A 657 -31.34 -4.64 -3.31
N ASN A 658 -32.01 -5.02 -2.22
CA ASN A 658 -33.45 -4.82 -2.03
C ASN A 658 -33.73 -3.92 -0.81
N TRP A 659 -34.11 -2.68 -1.08
CA TRP A 659 -34.24 -1.59 -0.11
C TRP A 659 -35.20 -1.89 1.05
N ASN A 660 -36.27 -2.65 0.82
CA ASN A 660 -37.27 -2.93 1.86
C ASN A 660 -37.40 -4.43 2.19
N ALA A 661 -36.37 -5.23 1.88
CA ALA A 661 -36.36 -6.67 2.17
C ALA A 661 -35.20 -7.14 3.08
N ALA A 662 -34.19 -6.31 3.32
CA ALA A 662 -32.95 -6.71 4.00
C ALA A 662 -32.29 -7.93 3.33
N THR A 663 -32.34 -7.96 1.99
CA THR A 663 -31.76 -9.01 1.16
C THR A 663 -31.03 -8.42 -0.05
N VAL A 664 -30.13 -9.21 -0.60
CA VAL A 664 -29.59 -9.04 -1.95
C VAL A 664 -30.03 -10.24 -2.80
N SER A 665 -30.51 -9.99 -4.01
CA SER A 665 -30.93 -11.02 -4.97
C SER A 665 -29.86 -11.22 -6.01
N ILE A 666 -29.64 -12.46 -6.42
CA ILE A 666 -28.67 -12.87 -7.44
C ILE A 666 -29.41 -13.67 -8.51
N LEU A 667 -29.27 -13.25 -9.76
CA LEU A 667 -29.87 -13.89 -10.93
C LEU A 667 -28.71 -14.46 -11.74
N LEU A 668 -28.61 -15.80 -11.78
CA LEU A 668 -27.56 -16.46 -12.58
C LEU A 668 -27.96 -16.50 -14.06
N GLY A 669 -27.10 -15.95 -14.91
CA GLY A 669 -27.27 -15.89 -16.35
C GLY A 669 -26.92 -17.22 -17.00
N LYS A 670 -27.73 -17.66 -17.97
CA LYS A 670 -27.42 -18.85 -18.76
C LYS A 670 -26.59 -18.58 -20.02
N GLY A 671 -26.31 -17.31 -20.28
CA GLY A 671 -25.67 -16.90 -21.53
C GLY A 671 -26.56 -17.06 -22.76
N ASP A 672 -27.87 -17.14 -22.57
CA ASP A 672 -28.90 -17.15 -23.62
C ASP A 672 -29.95 -16.04 -23.40
N GLY A 673 -29.61 -15.04 -22.56
CA GLY A 673 -30.50 -13.95 -22.17
C GLY A 673 -31.50 -14.33 -21.07
N THR A 674 -31.45 -15.56 -20.53
CA THR A 674 -32.35 -16.02 -19.48
C THR A 674 -31.70 -16.16 -18.10
N PHE A 675 -32.49 -15.89 -17.04
CA PHE A 675 -32.07 -15.87 -15.64
C PHE A 675 -32.99 -16.71 -14.73
N PRO A 676 -33.03 -18.04 -14.88
CA PRO A 676 -34.03 -18.88 -14.21
C PRO A 676 -33.75 -19.14 -12.73
N ASP A 677 -32.51 -18.97 -12.27
CA ASP A 677 -32.08 -19.24 -10.90
C ASP A 677 -31.94 -17.93 -10.12
N ILE A 678 -32.98 -17.60 -9.36
CA ILE A 678 -32.98 -16.45 -8.44
C ILE A 678 -32.65 -16.93 -7.04
N MET A 679 -31.58 -16.39 -6.48
CA MET A 679 -31.16 -16.65 -5.11
C MET A 679 -31.21 -15.36 -4.30
N SER A 680 -31.82 -15.39 -3.13
CA SER A 680 -31.81 -14.25 -2.21
C SER A 680 -30.99 -14.57 -0.98
N TYR A 681 -30.06 -13.69 -0.66
CA TYR A 681 -29.21 -13.77 0.51
C TYR A 681 -29.56 -12.67 1.50
N ALA A 682 -29.51 -12.98 2.78
CA ALA A 682 -29.78 -12.02 3.83
C ALA A 682 -28.66 -10.98 3.91
N THR A 683 -29.04 -9.71 4.07
CA THR A 683 -28.17 -8.58 4.37
C THR A 683 -28.61 -7.93 5.68
N GLY A 684 -28.29 -6.65 5.90
CA GLY A 684 -28.94 -5.81 6.90
C GLY A 684 -30.12 -4.99 6.36
N ALA A 685 -30.81 -4.29 7.25
CA ALA A 685 -31.97 -3.46 6.90
C ALA A 685 -31.60 -2.35 5.90
N THR A 686 -32.43 -2.21 4.87
CA THR A 686 -32.26 -1.19 3.82
C THR A 686 -30.95 -1.33 3.06
N ALA A 687 -30.79 -2.47 2.37
CA ALA A 687 -29.69 -2.69 1.43
C ALA A 687 -29.71 -1.59 0.36
N SER A 688 -28.62 -0.85 0.20
CA SER A 688 -28.59 0.40 -0.57
C SER A 688 -27.63 0.38 -1.75
N ALA A 689 -26.40 -0.09 -1.56
CA ALA A 689 -25.36 -0.19 -2.58
C ALA A 689 -24.62 -1.52 -2.46
N VAL A 690 -24.03 -1.99 -3.56
CA VAL A 690 -23.26 -3.23 -3.64
C VAL A 690 -21.99 -3.02 -4.45
N VAL A 691 -20.90 -3.65 -4.01
CA VAL A 691 -19.66 -3.83 -4.78
C VAL A 691 -19.37 -5.33 -4.87
N ALA A 692 -18.91 -5.79 -6.03
CA ALA A 692 -18.57 -7.18 -6.30
C ALA A 692 -17.08 -7.28 -6.64
N ALA A 693 -16.33 -8.07 -5.86
CA ALA A 693 -14.90 -8.26 -6.07
C ALA A 693 -14.42 -9.51 -5.33
N ASP A 694 -13.25 -10.01 -5.69
CA ASP A 694 -12.60 -11.15 -5.04
C ASP A 694 -11.92 -10.68 -3.72
N PHE A 695 -12.61 -10.76 -2.59
CA PHE A 695 -12.12 -10.24 -1.30
C PHE A 695 -11.22 -11.22 -0.55
N ASN A 696 -11.19 -12.48 -0.97
CA ASN A 696 -10.42 -13.55 -0.36
C ASN A 696 -9.33 -14.14 -1.27
N ASN A 697 -9.08 -13.51 -2.42
CA ASN A 697 -8.12 -13.93 -3.43
C ASN A 697 -8.35 -15.37 -3.96
N ASP A 698 -9.58 -15.88 -3.91
CA ASP A 698 -9.94 -17.22 -4.37
C ASP A 698 -10.39 -17.28 -5.83
N THR A 699 -10.38 -16.13 -6.52
CA THR A 699 -10.80 -15.91 -7.91
C THR A 699 -12.31 -15.93 -8.18
N TRP A 700 -13.13 -16.12 -7.16
CA TRP A 700 -14.58 -16.00 -7.25
C TRP A 700 -15.02 -14.60 -6.81
N MET A 701 -16.06 -14.08 -7.45
CA MET A 701 -16.58 -12.76 -7.10
C MET A 701 -17.39 -12.85 -5.80
N ASP A 702 -16.88 -12.21 -4.76
CA ASP A 702 -17.60 -11.95 -3.52
C ASP A 702 -18.45 -10.68 -3.64
N MET A 703 -19.14 -10.30 -2.56
CA MET A 703 -19.89 -9.05 -2.54
C MET A 703 -19.92 -8.37 -1.17
N ALA A 704 -19.96 -7.04 -1.19
CA ALA A 704 -20.17 -6.21 -0.01
C ALA A 704 -21.34 -5.25 -0.24
N VAL A 705 -22.32 -5.26 0.69
CA VAL A 705 -23.61 -4.57 0.55
C VAL A 705 -23.84 -3.63 1.73
N THR A 706 -23.98 -2.33 1.48
CA THR A 706 -24.29 -1.34 2.54
C THR A 706 -25.73 -1.44 2.99
N ASN A 707 -25.97 -1.29 4.30
CA ASN A 707 -27.29 -1.42 4.93
C ASN A 707 -27.66 -0.11 5.62
N PHE A 708 -28.30 0.77 4.87
CA PHE A 708 -28.63 2.14 5.27
C PHE A 708 -29.40 2.20 6.59
N GLY A 709 -30.34 1.29 6.81
CA GLY A 709 -31.26 1.30 7.96
C GLY A 709 -30.71 0.60 9.20
N GLU A 710 -29.63 -0.17 9.08
CA GLU A 710 -29.00 -0.91 10.19
C GLU A 710 -27.62 -0.37 10.56
N ASN A 711 -27.07 0.59 9.81
CA ASN A 711 -25.72 1.14 10.01
C ASN A 711 -24.63 0.05 9.97
N THR A 712 -24.76 -0.86 9.00
CA THR A 712 -23.80 -1.95 8.78
C THR A 712 -23.49 -2.12 7.30
N ILE A 713 -22.41 -2.83 6.99
CA ILE A 713 -22.15 -3.42 5.67
C ILE A 713 -22.12 -4.95 5.80
N SER A 714 -22.73 -5.65 4.85
CA SER A 714 -22.81 -7.10 4.80
C SER A 714 -21.87 -7.62 3.72
N VAL A 715 -20.89 -8.43 4.09
CA VAL A 715 -19.97 -9.11 3.17
C VAL A 715 -20.42 -10.56 3.00
N LEU A 716 -20.53 -11.02 1.76
CA LEU A 716 -20.92 -12.38 1.42
C LEU A 716 -19.83 -12.98 0.52
N ILE A 717 -19.24 -14.08 0.99
CA ILE A 717 -18.13 -14.78 0.31
C ILE A 717 -18.68 -15.91 -0.55
N ALA A 718 -18.24 -15.99 -1.80
CA ALA A 718 -18.71 -16.96 -2.78
C ALA A 718 -18.23 -18.39 -2.46
N TYR A 719 -19.00 -19.39 -2.93
CA TYR A 719 -18.59 -20.79 -3.01
C TYR A 719 -18.10 -21.17 -4.42
N GLY A 720 -18.07 -20.21 -5.36
CA GLY A 720 -17.66 -20.43 -6.75
C GLY A 720 -18.69 -21.12 -7.64
N ASN A 721 -19.92 -21.31 -7.17
CA ASN A 721 -21.03 -21.89 -7.93
C ASN A 721 -22.24 -20.94 -7.98
N GLY A 722 -22.01 -19.64 -7.77
CA GLY A 722 -23.05 -18.62 -7.65
C GLY A 722 -23.76 -18.59 -6.30
N SER A 723 -23.41 -19.48 -5.37
CA SER A 723 -23.92 -19.44 -3.99
C SER A 723 -22.94 -18.80 -3.01
N PHE A 724 -23.46 -18.28 -1.90
CA PHE A 724 -22.70 -17.48 -0.95
C PHE A 724 -22.78 -18.01 0.49
N HIS A 725 -21.70 -17.84 1.23
CA HIS A 725 -21.67 -18.01 2.67
C HIS A 725 -22.67 -17.06 3.35
N PRO A 726 -23.13 -17.40 4.58
CA PRO A 726 -23.89 -16.45 5.38
C PRO A 726 -23.13 -15.13 5.52
N GLN A 727 -23.86 -14.02 5.40
CA GLN A 727 -23.28 -12.68 5.52
C GLN A 727 -22.45 -12.50 6.81
N ILE A 728 -21.33 -11.82 6.66
CA ILE A 728 -20.55 -11.25 7.76
C ILE A 728 -20.89 -9.76 7.80
N LYS A 729 -21.43 -9.29 8.92
CA LYS A 729 -21.77 -7.88 9.10
C LYS A 729 -20.63 -7.14 9.79
N TYR A 730 -20.29 -5.97 9.26
CA TYR A 730 -19.41 -5.01 9.88
C TYR A 730 -20.19 -3.74 10.22
N ALA A 731 -19.94 -3.18 11.40
CA ALA A 731 -20.54 -1.90 11.78
C ALA A 731 -19.94 -0.78 10.94
N THR A 732 -20.77 0.18 10.55
CA THR A 732 -20.36 1.41 9.86
C THR A 732 -20.74 2.62 10.71
N GLY A 733 -20.54 3.83 10.16
CA GLY A 733 -21.26 5.01 10.62
C GLY A 733 -22.75 4.96 10.26
N SER A 734 -23.46 6.02 10.63
CA SER A 734 -24.89 6.21 10.45
C SER A 734 -25.25 6.41 8.99
N GLU A 735 -26.26 5.65 8.52
CA GLU A 735 -26.81 5.73 7.17
C GLU A 735 -25.72 5.49 6.08
N PRO A 736 -25.08 4.30 6.04
CA PRO A 736 -24.08 3.97 5.03
C PRO A 736 -24.71 3.97 3.64
N ARG A 737 -24.07 4.72 2.76
CA ARG A 737 -24.72 5.31 1.60
C ARG A 737 -24.00 5.02 0.30
N ALA A 738 -22.68 4.82 0.33
CA ALA A 738 -21.88 4.38 -0.82
C ALA A 738 -20.71 3.49 -0.33
N VAL A 739 -20.23 2.59 -1.18
CA VAL A 739 -19.07 1.72 -0.91
C VAL A 739 -18.25 1.47 -2.18
N THR A 740 -16.92 1.65 -2.13
CA THR A 740 -15.96 1.20 -3.16
C THR A 740 -15.00 0.17 -2.55
N ALA A 741 -14.42 -0.66 -3.42
CA ALA A 741 -13.32 -1.55 -3.08
C ALA A 741 -12.05 -1.17 -3.85
N ASP A 742 -10.91 -1.05 -3.17
CA ASP A 742 -9.60 -0.84 -3.79
C ASP A 742 -8.47 -1.23 -2.82
N TYR A 743 -7.22 -1.29 -3.30
CA TYR A 743 -6.02 -1.58 -2.52
C TYR A 743 -5.52 -0.33 -1.78
N ILE A 744 -6.27 0.12 -0.78
CA ILE A 744 -6.03 1.40 -0.08
C ILE A 744 -4.73 1.38 0.71
N ASP A 745 -4.40 0.24 1.34
CA ASP A 745 -3.15 0.10 2.08
C ASP A 745 -1.98 -0.48 1.27
N GLY A 746 -2.25 -0.96 0.04
CA GLY A 746 -1.24 -1.50 -0.86
C GLY A 746 -0.68 -2.86 -0.44
N ASP A 747 -1.41 -3.60 0.40
CA ASP A 747 -1.07 -4.97 0.82
C ASP A 747 -1.47 -6.07 -0.19
N ASN A 748 -2.06 -5.66 -1.33
CA ASN A 748 -2.64 -6.52 -2.38
C ASN A 748 -3.90 -7.31 -1.93
N ASN A 749 -4.57 -6.88 -0.87
CA ASN A 749 -5.91 -7.28 -0.52
C ASN A 749 -6.86 -6.11 -0.78
N LEU A 750 -8.07 -6.41 -1.24
CA LEU A 750 -9.07 -5.37 -1.49
C LEU A 750 -9.65 -4.88 -0.17
N ASP A 751 -9.57 -3.57 0.05
CA ASP A 751 -10.19 -2.86 1.17
C ASP A 751 -11.54 -2.29 0.78
N LEU A 752 -12.39 -1.93 1.75
CA LEU A 752 -13.66 -1.25 1.51
C LEU A 752 -13.65 0.16 2.10
N VAL A 753 -14.08 1.15 1.31
CA VAL A 753 -14.30 2.53 1.77
C VAL A 753 -15.80 2.82 1.75
N ILE A 754 -16.37 3.21 2.88
CA ILE A 754 -17.81 3.39 3.09
C ILE A 754 -18.12 4.83 3.50
N ALA A 755 -18.96 5.51 2.71
CA ALA A 755 -19.48 6.83 3.05
C ALA A 755 -20.75 6.73 3.92
N CYS A 756 -20.80 7.49 5.01
CA CYS A 756 -21.91 7.49 5.97
C CYS A 756 -22.63 8.84 5.95
N PHE A 757 -23.92 8.86 5.61
CA PHE A 757 -24.64 10.10 5.28
C PHE A 757 -24.87 11.04 6.47
N ALA A 758 -25.23 10.47 7.63
CA ALA A 758 -25.63 11.23 8.80
C ALA A 758 -24.46 11.56 9.74
N ASP A 759 -23.28 10.98 9.50
CA ASP A 759 -22.06 11.21 10.26
C ASP A 759 -21.05 12.05 9.47
N THR A 760 -20.16 12.75 10.18
CA THR A 760 -19.00 13.43 9.57
C THR A 760 -17.80 12.51 9.36
N SER A 761 -17.86 11.29 9.89
CA SER A 761 -16.80 10.29 9.86
C SER A 761 -17.20 9.10 8.98
N ASN A 762 -16.46 8.87 7.90
CA ASN A 762 -16.61 7.71 7.02
C ASN A 762 -15.78 6.53 7.53
N VAL A 763 -16.03 5.33 7.01
CA VAL A 763 -15.42 4.09 7.49
C VAL A 763 -14.57 3.45 6.41
N ILE A 764 -13.39 2.96 6.78
CA ILE A 764 -12.57 2.08 5.95
C ILE A 764 -12.50 0.72 6.67
N LEU A 765 -12.71 -0.35 5.92
CA LEU A 765 -12.51 -1.72 6.38
C LEU A 765 -11.37 -2.32 5.59
N LEU A 766 -10.27 -2.65 6.25
CA LEU A 766 -9.10 -3.22 5.58
C LEU A 766 -9.33 -4.70 5.30
N GLY A 767 -9.07 -5.15 4.07
CA GLY A 767 -9.22 -6.53 3.64
C GLY A 767 -8.08 -7.38 4.20
N ASN A 768 -8.39 -8.51 4.83
CA ASN A 768 -7.36 -9.44 5.31
C ASN A 768 -6.90 -10.41 4.20
N GLY A 769 -7.47 -10.32 3.00
CA GLY A 769 -7.20 -11.23 1.89
C GLY A 769 -7.82 -12.62 2.04
N ASP A 770 -8.66 -12.83 3.05
CA ASP A 770 -9.39 -14.08 3.31
C ASP A 770 -10.92 -13.89 3.28
N GLY A 771 -11.39 -12.75 2.76
CA GLY A 771 -12.81 -12.39 2.71
C GLY A 771 -13.34 -11.83 4.03
N THR A 772 -12.49 -11.77 5.05
CA THR A 772 -12.77 -11.00 6.26
C THR A 772 -12.14 -9.63 6.18
N PHE A 773 -12.78 -8.69 6.85
CA PHE A 773 -12.32 -7.32 6.91
C PHE A 773 -12.02 -6.95 8.35
N THR A 774 -10.86 -6.33 8.55
CA THR A 774 -10.52 -5.73 9.82
C THR A 774 -11.13 -4.34 9.89
N GLY A 775 -12.40 -4.30 10.29
CA GLY A 775 -12.98 -3.11 10.91
C GLY A 775 -12.64 -3.09 12.41
N ARG A 776 -12.18 -1.95 12.94
CA ARG A 776 -12.11 -1.81 14.40
C ARG A 776 -13.53 -1.83 14.98
N ILE A 777 -13.78 -2.73 15.92
CA ILE A 777 -14.99 -2.77 16.76
C ILE A 777 -14.93 -1.58 17.72
N PRO A 778 -16.00 -0.79 17.91
CA PRO A 778 -16.08 0.13 19.04
C PRO A 778 -16.11 -0.71 20.33
N SER A 779 -14.95 -0.88 20.97
CA SER A 779 -14.91 -1.12 22.41
C SER A 779 -15.12 0.25 23.05
N SER A 780 -16.37 0.66 23.20
CA SER A 780 -16.69 1.71 24.15
C SER A 780 -16.13 1.25 25.49
N THR A 781 -15.12 1.93 26.03
CA THR A 781 -15.09 2.02 27.48
C THR A 781 -16.39 2.73 27.86
N ASP A 782 -17.13 2.22 28.84
CA ASP A 782 -18.43 2.78 29.23
C ASP A 782 -18.35 4.24 29.73
N LYS A 783 -17.18 4.90 29.62
CA LYS A 783 -16.76 6.16 30.26
C LYS A 783 -15.73 6.90 29.41
N THR A 784 -15.76 8.24 29.43
CA THR A 784 -14.77 9.08 28.75
C THR A 784 -13.36 8.83 29.31
N SER A 785 -12.36 8.59 28.46
CA SER A 785 -10.98 8.25 28.87
C SER A 785 -10.06 9.48 28.88
N LEU A 786 -9.12 9.56 29.84
CA LEU A 786 -8.27 10.75 30.06
C LEU A 786 -6.80 10.56 29.63
N TYR A 787 -6.20 9.38 29.85
CA TYR A 787 -4.81 9.03 29.47
C TYR A 787 -4.68 7.51 29.19
N MET A 788 -3.62 7.08 28.48
CA MET A 788 -3.39 5.68 28.08
C MET A 788 -1.91 5.24 28.16
N VAL A 789 -1.68 3.93 28.42
CA VAL A 789 -0.38 3.24 28.21
C VAL A 789 -0.60 1.85 27.61
N SER A 790 0.42 1.32 26.94
CA SER A 790 0.43 -0.02 26.35
C SER A 790 1.46 -0.93 27.03
N GLY A 791 1.24 -2.24 27.01
CA GLY A 791 2.16 -3.24 27.58
C GLY A 791 1.60 -4.67 27.57
N TYR A 792 2.43 -5.69 27.83
CA TYR A 792 2.01 -7.09 27.94
C TYR A 792 1.52 -7.43 29.36
N PHE A 793 0.30 -7.03 29.73
CA PHE A 793 -0.25 -7.13 31.10
C PHE A 793 -0.71 -8.55 31.48
N ASN A 794 -1.03 -9.40 30.51
CA ASN A 794 -1.43 -10.80 30.72
C ASN A 794 -0.37 -11.85 30.30
N LYS A 795 0.85 -11.40 29.95
CA LYS A 795 1.98 -12.26 29.55
C LYS A 795 1.70 -13.22 28.39
N ASP A 796 0.70 -12.95 27.55
CA ASP A 796 0.43 -13.76 26.35
C ASP A 796 1.29 -13.34 25.13
N SER A 797 2.17 -12.36 25.31
CA SER A 797 2.99 -11.74 24.25
C SER A 797 2.18 -10.99 23.19
N ILE A 798 0.95 -10.58 23.55
CA ILE A 798 0.04 -9.73 22.78
C ILE A 798 -0.12 -8.41 23.53
N LEU A 799 -0.09 -7.30 22.81
CA LEU A 799 -0.08 -5.98 23.42
C LEU A 799 -1.46 -5.65 24.02
N ASP A 800 -1.48 -5.41 25.34
CA ASP A 800 -2.64 -4.96 26.09
C ASP A 800 -2.60 -3.43 26.27
N VAL A 801 -3.75 -2.82 26.61
CA VAL A 801 -3.87 -1.37 26.85
C VAL A 801 -4.52 -1.09 28.19
N VAL A 802 -4.00 -0.11 28.92
CA VAL A 802 -4.64 0.42 30.13
C VAL A 802 -5.01 1.88 29.91
N VAL A 803 -6.27 2.20 30.20
CA VAL A 803 -6.80 3.56 30.14
C VAL A 803 -7.33 4.02 31.49
N THR A 804 -7.17 5.31 31.79
CA THR A 804 -7.88 5.96 32.91
C THR A 804 -9.20 6.51 32.44
N ASN A 805 -10.26 6.24 33.21
CA ASN A 805 -11.59 6.77 32.94
C ASN A 805 -11.80 8.11 33.65
N ASN A 806 -12.78 8.90 33.23
CA ASN A 806 -13.20 10.17 33.85
C ASN A 806 -13.97 9.97 35.17
N ASP A 807 -13.67 8.87 35.87
CA ASP A 807 -14.16 8.53 37.19
C ASP A 807 -13.07 7.75 37.96
N SER A 808 -13.41 7.14 39.09
CA SER A 808 -12.44 6.40 39.91
C SER A 808 -12.22 4.97 39.41
N THR A 809 -12.10 4.77 38.10
CA THR A 809 -11.82 3.45 37.50
C THR A 809 -10.73 3.52 36.43
N ILE A 810 -10.04 2.39 36.26
CA ILE A 810 -9.23 2.10 35.07
C ILE A 810 -9.84 0.93 34.32
N SER A 811 -9.65 0.91 33.01
CA SER A 811 -10.00 -0.23 32.16
C SER A 811 -8.73 -0.83 31.61
N VAL A 812 -8.58 -2.14 31.81
CA VAL A 812 -7.55 -2.97 31.18
C VAL A 812 -8.21 -3.67 30.02
N LEU A 813 -7.70 -3.40 28.84
CA LEU A 813 -8.16 -3.94 27.58
C LEU A 813 -7.14 -5.02 27.22
N LEU A 814 -7.53 -6.30 27.32
CA LEU A 814 -6.64 -7.41 26.98
C LEU A 814 -6.71 -7.74 25.50
N GLY A 815 -5.56 -7.65 24.86
CA GLY A 815 -5.38 -7.89 23.44
C GLY A 815 -5.61 -9.34 23.10
N ASP A 816 -6.02 -9.60 21.87
CA ASP A 816 -5.89 -10.90 21.24
C ASP A 816 -4.98 -10.82 20.00
N GLN A 817 -4.69 -11.96 19.38
CA GLN A 817 -3.78 -12.04 18.23
C GLN A 817 -4.35 -11.32 16.99
N SER A 818 -5.62 -10.89 17.04
CA SER A 818 -6.29 -10.11 15.99
C SER A 818 -6.27 -8.60 16.25
N GLY A 819 -5.60 -8.14 17.32
CA GLY A 819 -5.55 -6.72 17.69
C GLY A 819 -6.85 -6.19 18.30
N LYS A 820 -7.79 -7.07 18.67
CA LYS A 820 -9.02 -6.71 19.38
C LYS A 820 -8.80 -6.77 20.89
N PHE A 821 -9.67 -6.11 21.64
CA PHE A 821 -9.68 -6.16 23.10
C PHE A 821 -10.97 -6.82 23.64
N PRO A 822 -11.23 -8.10 23.32
CA PRO A 822 -12.49 -8.78 23.64
C PRO A 822 -12.74 -8.92 25.15
N HIS A 823 -11.70 -8.72 25.95
CA HIS A 823 -11.75 -8.83 27.40
C HIS A 823 -11.36 -7.50 28.04
N GLN A 824 -12.38 -6.76 28.47
CA GLN A 824 -12.20 -5.61 29.34
C GLN A 824 -12.30 -6.02 30.81
N LEU A 825 -11.28 -5.66 31.58
CA LEU A 825 -11.29 -5.74 33.02
C LEU A 825 -11.35 -4.33 33.59
N THR A 826 -12.46 -3.99 34.23
CA THR A 826 -12.59 -2.70 34.92
C THR A 826 -12.15 -2.85 36.37
N ARG A 827 -11.27 -1.97 36.81
CA ARG A 827 -10.79 -1.92 38.19
C ARG A 827 -11.10 -0.56 38.80
N THR A 828 -11.77 -0.58 39.95
CA THR A 828 -11.93 0.63 40.76
C THR A 828 -10.59 1.00 41.37
N ILE A 829 -10.19 2.25 41.15
CA ILE A 829 -9.06 2.88 41.81
C ILE A 829 -9.57 3.81 42.91
N PRO A 830 -8.74 4.18 43.90
CA PRO A 830 -9.21 4.94 45.05
C PRO A 830 -9.81 6.31 44.71
N MET A 831 -9.47 6.88 43.55
CA MET A 831 -9.97 8.16 43.02
C MET A 831 -9.58 8.35 41.55
N MET A 832 -10.09 9.40 40.89
CA MET A 832 -9.76 9.72 39.50
C MET A 832 -8.26 10.03 39.30
N ALA A 833 -7.63 9.38 38.32
CA ALA A 833 -6.21 9.53 38.01
C ALA A 833 -5.99 10.52 36.85
N LYS A 834 -4.94 11.35 36.97
CA LYS A 834 -4.63 12.41 35.99
C LYS A 834 -3.47 12.07 35.05
N PHE A 835 -2.67 11.06 35.37
CA PHE A 835 -1.55 10.60 34.55
C PHE A 835 -1.23 9.16 34.94
N LEU A 836 -0.65 8.39 34.02
CA LEU A 836 -0.27 7.02 34.28
C LEU A 836 1.01 6.61 33.53
N ILE A 837 1.75 5.65 34.11
CA ILE A 837 2.90 4.99 33.48
C ILE A 837 2.84 3.48 33.76
N THR A 838 3.58 2.71 32.96
CA THR A 838 3.74 1.25 33.12
C THR A 838 5.21 0.90 33.32
N VAL A 839 5.49 0.09 34.35
CA VAL A 839 6.85 -0.27 34.82
C VAL A 839 6.74 -1.59 35.59
N ASP A 840 7.74 -2.46 35.53
CA ASP A 840 7.88 -3.58 36.48
C ASP A 840 8.53 -3.08 37.79
N PHE A 841 7.74 -2.85 38.85
CA PHE A 841 8.23 -2.29 40.12
C PHE A 841 8.77 -3.34 41.09
N ASN A 842 8.51 -4.63 40.84
CA ASN A 842 8.91 -5.74 41.72
C ASN A 842 9.89 -6.72 41.04
N ASN A 843 10.32 -6.42 39.81
CA ASN A 843 11.21 -7.22 38.98
C ASN A 843 10.69 -8.66 38.75
N ASP A 844 9.37 -8.87 38.68
CA ASP A 844 8.76 -10.19 38.41
C ASP A 844 8.46 -10.43 36.91
N SER A 845 8.93 -9.51 36.06
CA SER A 845 8.72 -9.48 34.62
C SER A 845 7.24 -9.36 34.22
N VAL A 846 6.35 -8.98 35.14
CA VAL A 846 5.00 -8.49 34.86
C VAL A 846 5.03 -6.97 34.87
N LEU A 847 4.29 -6.34 33.97
CA LEU A 847 4.10 -4.91 34.01
C LEU A 847 3.12 -4.50 35.13
N ASP A 848 3.53 -3.51 35.91
CA ASP A 848 2.73 -2.87 36.94
C ASP A 848 2.30 -1.47 36.49
N LEU A 849 1.37 -0.86 37.25
CA LEU A 849 0.88 0.48 36.99
C LEU A 849 1.24 1.45 38.10
N ALA A 850 1.53 2.70 37.72
CA ALA A 850 1.55 3.84 38.64
C ALA A 850 0.67 4.98 38.12
N LEU A 851 -0.12 5.58 39.01
CA LEU A 851 -1.13 6.59 38.72
C LEU A 851 -0.94 7.83 39.60
N THR A 852 -1.13 9.05 39.07
CA THR A 852 -1.21 10.27 39.88
C THR A 852 -2.64 10.51 40.35
N ASN A 853 -2.81 10.68 41.66
CA ASN A 853 -4.09 11.01 42.27
C ASN A 853 -4.17 12.51 42.57
N TYR A 854 -4.71 13.27 41.62
CA TYR A 854 -4.72 14.73 41.66
C TYR A 854 -5.36 15.31 42.93
N GLU A 855 -6.48 14.74 43.40
CA GLU A 855 -7.24 15.31 44.52
C GLU A 855 -6.74 14.93 45.92
N ASN A 856 -6.11 13.76 46.11
CA ASN A 856 -5.65 13.31 47.45
C ASN A 856 -4.13 13.28 47.64
N ASN A 857 -3.35 13.96 46.78
CA ASN A 857 -1.91 14.15 46.97
C ASN A 857 -1.15 12.82 47.14
N THR A 858 -1.51 11.81 46.36
CA THR A 858 -0.88 10.49 46.39
C THR A 858 -0.54 10.03 44.98
N ILE A 859 0.35 9.06 44.86
CA ILE A 859 0.33 8.15 43.70
C ILE A 859 -0.25 6.81 44.15
N THR A 860 -0.81 6.06 43.21
CA THR A 860 -1.25 4.69 43.44
C THR A 860 -0.43 3.76 42.56
N THR A 861 0.14 2.70 43.15
CA THR A 861 0.69 1.58 42.38
C THR A 861 -0.14 0.33 42.51
N MET A 862 -0.12 -0.47 41.46
CA MET A 862 -0.89 -1.70 41.32
C MET A 862 -0.01 -2.73 40.63
N LEU A 863 0.36 -3.79 41.34
CA LEU A 863 1.24 -4.82 40.80
C LEU A 863 0.45 -5.78 39.91
N GLY A 864 0.95 -6.12 38.74
CA GLY A 864 0.29 -7.03 37.82
C GLY A 864 0.28 -8.46 38.35
N TYR A 865 -0.78 -9.20 38.05
CA TYR A 865 -0.79 -10.66 38.22
C TYR A 865 -0.28 -11.41 36.99
N GLY A 866 0.00 -10.70 35.89
CA GLY A 866 0.40 -11.30 34.62
C GLY A 866 -0.75 -12.02 33.93
N ASN A 867 -1.99 -11.64 34.22
CA ASN A 867 -3.20 -12.12 33.55
C ASN A 867 -4.15 -10.95 33.18
N GLY A 868 -3.64 -9.71 33.16
CA GLY A 868 -4.46 -8.52 32.93
C GLY A 868 -5.15 -7.94 34.17
N THR A 869 -5.08 -8.63 35.31
CA THR A 869 -5.58 -8.10 36.59
C THR A 869 -4.42 -7.60 37.46
N PHE A 870 -4.74 -6.77 38.45
CA PHE A 870 -3.76 -6.18 39.35
C PHE A 870 -4.05 -6.49 40.82
N GLN A 871 -3.01 -6.44 41.65
CA GLN A 871 -3.09 -6.46 43.11
C GLN A 871 -3.69 -5.17 43.64
N ASP A 872 -4.24 -5.24 44.86
CA ASP A 872 -4.82 -4.10 45.58
C ASP A 872 -3.97 -2.84 45.49
N ALA A 873 -4.64 -1.73 45.16
CA ALA A 873 -4.03 -0.42 45.00
C ALA A 873 -3.30 0.00 46.28
N LYS A 874 -2.01 0.29 46.16
CA LYS A 874 -1.20 0.84 47.24
C LYS A 874 -0.94 2.32 46.97
N SER A 875 -1.40 3.17 47.88
CA SER A 875 -1.20 4.61 47.74
C SER A 875 -0.01 5.09 48.55
N PHE A 876 0.83 5.91 47.92
CA PHE A 876 1.99 6.54 48.53
C PHE A 876 1.82 8.05 48.53
N PRO A 877 2.07 8.73 49.67
CA PRO A 877 1.93 10.17 49.75
C PRO A 877 2.97 10.85 48.86
N VAL A 878 2.50 11.82 48.06
CA VAL A 878 3.34 12.74 47.29
C VAL A 878 3.01 14.19 47.68
N GLY A 879 3.47 15.18 46.93
CA GLY A 879 3.15 16.57 47.18
C GLY A 879 1.75 16.96 46.70
N ASN A 880 1.44 18.25 46.84
CA ASN A 880 0.11 18.78 46.57
C ASN A 880 -0.23 18.82 45.07
N GLN A 881 -1.31 18.13 44.70
CA GLN A 881 -1.85 17.93 43.35
C GLN A 881 -0.85 17.38 42.34
N PRO A 882 -0.56 16.07 42.38
CA PRO A 882 0.34 15.45 41.42
C PRO A 882 -0.24 15.45 40.00
N VAL A 883 0.57 15.77 38.99
CA VAL A 883 0.09 15.95 37.60
C VAL A 883 0.86 15.17 36.53
N SER A 884 2.15 14.87 36.73
CA SER A 884 2.98 14.10 35.80
C SER A 884 4.02 13.28 36.57
N MET A 885 4.50 12.18 36.00
CA MET A 885 5.53 11.34 36.62
C MET A 885 6.44 10.68 35.58
N VAL A 886 7.63 10.30 36.02
CA VAL A 886 8.63 9.53 35.26
C VAL A 886 9.25 8.44 36.14
N SER A 887 9.71 7.38 35.50
CA SER A 887 10.42 6.27 36.14
C SER A 887 11.91 6.26 35.75
N GLY A 888 12.77 5.87 36.69
CA GLY A 888 14.21 5.71 36.42
C GLY A 888 14.95 5.06 37.58
N HIS A 889 16.20 4.67 37.37
CA HIS A 889 17.08 4.15 38.42
C HIS A 889 17.87 5.30 39.05
N PHE A 890 17.29 6.04 39.99
CA PHE A 890 17.90 7.28 40.51
C PHE A 890 19.01 7.02 41.53
N ASN A 891 19.06 5.81 42.10
CA ASN A 891 20.07 5.38 43.07
C ASN A 891 20.94 4.21 42.57
N SER A 892 20.77 3.80 41.31
CA SER A 892 21.48 2.68 40.68
C SER A 892 21.40 1.34 41.44
N ASP A 893 20.32 1.08 42.17
CA ASP A 893 20.11 -0.16 42.94
C ASP A 893 19.34 -1.25 42.16
N ASN A 894 19.17 -1.05 40.85
CA ASN A 894 18.45 -1.93 39.93
C ASN A 894 16.95 -2.10 40.27
N GLN A 895 16.38 -1.17 41.02
CA GLN A 895 14.94 -1.05 41.24
C GLN A 895 14.46 0.25 40.60
N VAL A 896 13.23 0.24 40.10
CA VAL A 896 12.69 1.40 39.37
C VAL A 896 12.07 2.40 40.35
N ASP A 897 12.68 3.57 40.46
CA ASP A 897 12.24 4.68 41.28
C ASP A 897 11.25 5.59 40.51
N LEU A 898 10.56 6.48 41.22
CA LEU A 898 9.60 7.42 40.64
C LEU A 898 9.91 8.88 41.01
N ALA A 899 9.72 9.79 40.05
CA ALA A 899 9.70 11.23 40.28
C ALA A 899 8.37 11.81 39.79
N VAL A 900 7.72 12.62 40.64
CA VAL A 900 6.33 13.09 40.44
C VAL A 900 6.28 14.60 40.61
N THR A 901 5.63 15.32 39.68
CA THR A 901 5.42 16.78 39.78
C THR A 901 4.18 17.12 40.60
N ASN A 902 4.31 18.08 41.53
CA ASN A 902 3.23 18.49 42.43
C ASN A 902 2.82 19.94 42.16
N TYR A 903 1.73 20.11 41.42
CA TYR A 903 1.32 21.37 40.79
C TYR A 903 1.10 22.52 41.78
N TYR A 904 0.37 22.32 42.88
CA TYR A 904 0.24 23.36 43.92
C TYR A 904 1.29 23.23 45.02
N GLY A 905 2.09 22.16 45.02
CA GLY A 905 3.22 21.99 45.92
C GLY A 905 4.45 22.80 45.53
N ASN A 906 4.56 23.21 44.25
CA ASN A 906 5.76 23.85 43.68
C ASN A 906 7.04 23.04 43.96
N ASN A 907 6.90 21.72 43.88
CA ASN A 907 7.97 20.77 44.13
C ASN A 907 7.74 19.48 43.33
N ILE A 908 8.76 18.61 43.33
CA ILE A 908 8.63 17.23 42.91
C ILE A 908 8.79 16.30 44.11
N SER A 909 8.17 15.12 44.05
CA SER A 909 8.37 14.02 44.99
C SER A 909 9.19 12.93 44.31
N VAL A 910 10.31 12.54 44.90
CA VAL A 910 11.11 11.38 44.49
C VAL A 910 10.85 10.24 45.46
N LEU A 911 10.46 9.09 44.93
CA LEU A 911 10.11 7.89 45.67
C LEU A 911 11.08 6.79 45.27
N LEU A 912 11.95 6.39 46.20
CA LEU A 912 12.89 5.29 45.96
C LEU A 912 12.18 3.95 46.22
N ALA A 913 12.34 3.02 45.30
CA ALA A 913 11.73 1.70 45.40
C ALA A 913 12.45 0.82 46.43
N ASN A 914 11.74 -0.19 46.93
CA ASN A 914 12.30 -1.25 47.77
C ASN A 914 12.15 -2.65 47.14
N GLY A 915 11.79 -2.71 45.85
CA GLY A 915 11.85 -3.92 45.03
C GLY A 915 10.67 -4.85 45.25
N SER A 916 9.72 -4.46 46.09
CA SER A 916 8.47 -5.19 46.33
C SER A 916 7.26 -4.47 45.72
N GLY A 917 7.48 -3.53 44.80
CA GLY A 917 6.42 -2.66 44.31
C GLY A 917 5.95 -1.60 45.32
N THR A 918 6.77 -1.32 46.33
CA THR A 918 6.49 -0.29 47.33
C THR A 918 7.66 0.68 47.45
N PHE A 919 7.40 1.86 47.98
CA PHE A 919 8.35 2.96 48.01
C PHE A 919 8.69 3.36 49.45
N LEU A 920 9.92 3.84 49.62
CA LEU A 920 10.33 4.56 50.81
C LEU A 920 9.60 5.91 50.89
N ASN A 921 9.77 6.60 52.02
CA ASN A 921 9.21 7.94 52.18
C ASN A 921 9.71 8.88 51.07
N GLN A 922 8.78 9.63 50.49
CA GLN A 922 9.10 10.62 49.46
C GLN A 922 10.16 11.61 49.96
N THR A 923 11.10 11.94 49.08
CA THR A 923 11.99 13.09 49.24
C THR A 923 11.50 14.19 48.30
N MET A 924 11.21 15.37 48.86
CA MET A 924 10.69 16.49 48.07
C MET A 924 11.81 17.44 47.66
N TYR A 925 11.82 17.83 46.39
CA TYR A 925 12.73 18.83 45.85
C TYR A 925 11.94 20.02 45.34
N LYS A 926 12.30 21.22 45.83
CA LYS A 926 11.65 22.45 45.41
C LYS A 926 11.95 22.74 43.94
N THR A 927 10.93 23.11 43.17
CA THR A 927 11.03 23.56 41.78
C THR A 927 10.48 24.98 41.65
N GLY A 928 10.28 25.46 40.43
CA GLY A 928 9.49 26.65 40.18
C GLY A 928 7.99 26.42 40.42
N GLY A 929 7.23 27.52 40.35
CA GLY A 929 5.78 27.54 40.50
C GLY A 929 5.03 26.71 39.46
N ASN A 930 4.05 25.93 39.92
CA ASN A 930 3.18 25.07 39.12
C ASN A 930 3.93 24.12 38.19
N PRO A 931 4.72 23.16 38.73
CA PRO A 931 5.38 22.16 37.92
C PRO A 931 4.33 21.29 37.22
N ASN A 932 4.40 21.21 35.89
CA ASN A 932 3.35 20.64 35.05
C ASN A 932 3.79 19.35 34.34
N TYR A 933 5.06 19.27 33.93
CA TYR A 933 5.60 18.16 33.16
C TYR A 933 7.04 17.87 33.58
N ILE A 934 7.48 16.61 33.47
CA ILE A 934 8.82 16.18 33.85
C ILE A 934 9.39 15.18 32.84
N VAL A 935 10.69 15.26 32.56
CA VAL A 935 11.46 14.30 31.76
C VAL A 935 12.79 13.98 32.45
N ILE A 936 13.41 12.87 32.07
CA ILE A 936 14.77 12.49 32.50
C ILE A 936 15.74 12.51 31.33
N ALA A 937 16.97 12.94 31.58
CA ALA A 937 18.09 12.87 30.65
C ALA A 937 19.40 12.94 31.43
N ASP A 938 20.50 12.44 30.86
CA ASP A 938 21.85 12.67 31.38
C ASP A 938 22.43 13.93 30.70
N LEU A 939 22.35 15.07 31.37
CA LEU A 939 22.72 16.37 30.78
C LEU A 939 24.22 16.68 30.93
N ASN A 940 24.91 16.00 31.85
CA ASN A 940 26.33 16.24 32.16
C ASN A 940 27.22 15.02 31.82
N ARG A 941 26.66 13.96 31.25
CA ARG A 941 27.32 12.70 30.85
C ARG A 941 28.02 11.99 32.00
N ASP A 942 27.46 12.05 33.21
CA ASP A 942 27.98 11.30 34.36
C ASP A 942 27.34 9.91 34.53
N ASN A 943 26.47 9.51 33.58
CA ASN A 943 25.64 8.31 33.59
C ASN A 943 24.67 8.24 34.78
N ILE A 944 24.31 9.39 35.36
CA ILE A 944 23.28 9.52 36.38
C ILE A 944 22.13 10.30 35.76
N TRP A 945 20.90 9.84 35.99
CA TRP A 945 19.72 10.52 35.49
C TRP A 945 19.51 11.88 36.18
N ASP A 946 19.35 12.93 35.37
CA ASP A 946 18.90 14.24 35.81
C ASP A 946 17.39 14.42 35.58
N LEU A 947 16.77 15.33 36.33
CA LEU A 947 15.36 15.66 36.19
C LEU A 947 15.17 17.06 35.61
N ILE A 948 14.34 17.17 34.59
CA ILE A 948 13.98 18.44 33.96
C ILE A 948 12.47 18.64 34.11
N VAL A 949 12.06 19.75 34.72
CA VAL A 949 10.68 20.03 35.11
C VAL A 949 10.20 21.34 34.49
N ALA A 950 9.06 21.34 33.80
CA ALA A 950 8.43 22.55 33.28
C ALA A 950 7.58 23.21 34.36
N ASN A 951 7.84 24.49 34.66
CA ASN A 951 7.14 25.27 35.67
C ASN A 951 6.21 26.31 35.02
N LEU A 952 4.93 25.97 34.93
CA LEU A 952 3.92 26.76 34.23
C LEU A 952 3.72 28.14 34.88
N GLY A 953 3.76 28.21 36.21
CA GLY A 953 3.47 29.41 37.00
C GLY A 953 4.64 30.41 37.04
N GLU A 954 5.87 29.95 36.80
CA GLU A 954 7.07 30.78 36.85
C GLU A 954 7.71 31.04 35.47
N ASN A 955 7.13 30.49 34.39
CA ASN A 955 7.65 30.59 33.03
C ASN A 955 9.13 30.16 32.97
N SER A 956 9.45 29.04 33.61
CA SER A 956 10.81 28.51 33.74
C SER A 956 10.81 26.98 33.61
N ILE A 957 11.97 26.41 33.35
CA ILE A 957 12.24 25.00 33.63
C ILE A 957 13.15 24.89 34.86
N SER A 958 13.02 23.80 35.63
CA SER A 958 13.92 23.44 36.73
C SER A 958 14.75 22.24 36.31
N VAL A 959 16.06 22.34 36.37
CA VAL A 959 16.99 21.23 36.16
C VAL A 959 17.55 20.80 37.52
N LEU A 960 17.40 19.51 37.85
CA LEU A 960 17.89 18.91 39.08
C LEU A 960 18.89 17.82 38.72
N TYR A 961 20.18 18.09 38.95
CA TYR A 961 21.24 17.13 38.65
C TYR A 961 21.23 15.97 39.64
N GLY A 962 21.31 14.75 39.13
CA GLY A 962 21.44 13.54 39.94
C GLY A 962 22.78 13.51 40.68
N ILE A 963 22.82 12.83 41.84
CA ILE A 963 24.09 12.51 42.52
C ILE A 963 24.26 11.00 42.78
N GLY A 964 23.46 10.17 42.12
CA GLY A 964 23.65 8.71 42.01
C GLY A 964 23.26 7.90 43.25
N ASN A 965 22.66 8.52 44.26
CA ASN A 965 22.19 7.85 45.48
C ASN A 965 20.70 8.08 45.75
N GLY A 966 19.93 8.35 44.69
CA GLY A 966 18.50 8.67 44.77
C GLY A 966 18.22 10.11 45.19
N LYS A 967 19.25 10.95 45.27
CA LYS A 967 19.11 12.37 45.56
C LYS A 967 19.53 13.23 44.38
N PHE A 968 19.01 14.45 44.41
CA PHE A 968 19.27 15.48 43.41
C PHE A 968 19.82 16.74 44.05
N GLN A 969 20.58 17.50 43.28
CA GLN A 969 21.06 18.81 43.66
C GLN A 969 19.90 19.83 43.73
N THR A 970 20.17 21.02 44.27
CA THR A 970 19.19 22.11 44.27
C THR A 970 18.83 22.48 42.83
N ALA A 971 17.52 22.61 42.56
CA ALA A 971 17.02 22.95 41.25
C ALA A 971 17.62 24.26 40.70
N VAL A 972 18.15 24.20 39.49
CA VAL A 972 18.59 25.35 38.71
C VAL A 972 17.45 25.80 37.82
N ALA A 973 16.97 27.03 38.01
CA ALA A 973 15.85 27.57 37.24
C ALA A 973 16.35 28.29 35.98
N ILE A 974 15.84 27.89 34.81
CA ILE A 974 16.14 28.50 33.51
C ILE A 974 14.88 29.18 33.00
N LYS A 975 14.95 30.48 32.68
CA LYS A 975 13.79 31.23 32.16
C LYS A 975 13.52 30.89 30.71
N VAL A 976 12.25 30.61 30.40
CA VAL A 976 11.76 30.22 29.07
C VAL A 976 10.53 31.08 28.70
N GLY A 977 9.75 30.65 27.71
CA GLY A 977 8.53 31.33 27.30
C GLY A 977 7.38 31.20 28.32
N LYS A 978 6.28 31.89 28.03
CA LYS A 978 5.09 31.91 28.89
C LYS A 978 4.36 30.55 28.86
N GLN A 979 4.01 30.03 30.04
CA GLN A 979 3.32 28.75 30.25
C GLN A 979 4.02 27.57 29.52
N PRO A 980 5.23 27.17 29.95
CA PRO A 980 5.87 25.96 29.44
C PRO A 980 5.02 24.74 29.81
N ASN A 981 4.62 23.98 28.79
CA ASN A 981 3.65 22.89 28.93
C ASN A 981 4.29 21.50 28.72
N ILE A 982 5.22 21.37 27.76
CA ILE A 982 5.84 20.10 27.34
C ILE A 982 7.36 20.26 27.28
N LEU A 983 8.07 19.18 27.63
CA LEU A 983 9.53 19.05 27.51
C LEU A 983 9.88 17.82 26.67
N ILE A 984 10.94 17.96 25.87
CA ILE A 984 11.58 16.85 25.14
C ILE A 984 13.09 16.99 25.33
N ALA A 985 13.76 15.89 25.67
CA ALA A 985 15.22 15.83 25.74
C ALA A 985 15.76 15.00 24.58
N ASN A 986 16.59 15.59 23.72
CA ASN A 986 17.23 14.91 22.58
C ASN A 986 18.42 15.73 22.08
N ASP A 987 19.37 15.11 21.37
CA ASP A 987 20.51 15.78 20.74
C ASP A 987 20.13 16.26 19.33
N PHE A 988 19.69 17.53 19.21
CA PHE A 988 19.17 18.07 17.94
C PHE A 988 20.27 18.62 17.04
N ASN A 989 21.40 19.04 17.58
CA ASN A 989 22.53 19.53 16.78
C ASN A 989 23.58 18.44 16.49
N ARG A 990 23.40 17.22 17.03
CA ARG A 990 24.29 16.06 16.89
C ARG A 990 25.72 16.33 17.40
N ASP A 991 25.86 17.19 18.39
CA ASP A 991 27.15 17.41 19.05
C ASP A 991 27.43 16.37 20.17
N GLY A 992 26.46 15.49 20.42
CA GLY A 992 26.46 14.44 21.40
C GLY A 992 25.91 14.87 22.76
N TYR A 993 25.66 16.15 23.00
CA TYR A 993 25.09 16.61 24.26
C TYR A 993 23.56 16.66 24.15
N MET A 994 22.88 16.29 25.25
CA MET A 994 21.42 16.32 25.27
C MET A 994 20.93 17.77 25.30
N ASP A 995 20.10 18.14 24.32
CA ASP A 995 19.40 19.43 24.29
C ASP A 995 18.02 19.30 24.94
N ILE A 996 17.45 20.45 25.32
CA ILE A 996 16.10 20.52 25.89
C ILE A 996 15.22 21.38 25.00
N THR A 997 14.20 20.75 24.42
CA THR A 997 13.12 21.45 23.73
C THR A 997 11.99 21.77 24.70
N VAL A 998 11.61 23.05 24.76
CA VAL A 998 10.57 23.59 25.63
C VAL A 998 9.46 24.22 24.80
N ILE A 999 8.24 23.72 24.98
CA ILE A 999 7.06 24.19 24.25
C ILE A 999 6.24 25.10 25.15
N ASN A 1000 6.10 26.35 24.76
CA ASN A 1000 5.49 27.39 25.56
C ASN A 1000 4.10 27.72 25.01
N GLN A 1001 3.08 27.14 25.64
CA GLN A 1001 1.69 27.30 25.23
C GLN A 1001 1.25 28.77 25.23
N GLY A 1002 1.63 29.51 26.27
CA GLY A 1002 1.20 30.90 26.46
C GLY A 1002 2.00 31.92 25.66
N ALA A 1003 3.15 31.53 25.12
CA ALA A 1003 3.98 32.37 24.25
C ALA A 1003 3.91 32.00 22.77
N ASN A 1004 3.17 30.93 22.42
CA ASN A 1004 3.07 30.42 21.05
C ASN A 1004 4.46 30.23 20.41
N ASN A 1005 5.38 29.60 21.14
CA ASN A 1005 6.72 29.35 20.63
C ASN A 1005 7.36 28.09 21.21
N ILE A 1006 8.39 27.63 20.52
CA ILE A 1006 9.32 26.58 20.93
C ILE A 1006 10.65 27.24 21.25
N ILE A 1007 11.31 26.78 22.31
CA ILE A 1007 12.68 27.13 22.63
C ILE A 1007 13.50 25.84 22.70
N ILE A 1008 14.54 25.73 21.88
CA ILE A 1008 15.55 24.69 22.00
C ILE A 1008 16.73 25.27 22.79
N LEU A 1009 17.05 24.64 23.91
CA LEU A 1009 18.18 24.95 24.77
C LEU A 1009 19.30 23.95 24.46
N PHE A 1010 20.38 24.41 23.82
CA PHE A 1010 21.46 23.51 23.40
C PHE A 1010 22.40 23.21 24.56
N GLY A 1011 22.63 21.93 24.81
CA GLY A 1011 23.50 21.46 25.90
C GLY A 1011 24.98 21.62 25.57
N ASP A 1012 25.80 21.95 26.57
CA ASP A 1012 27.27 22.02 26.41
C ASP A 1012 28.02 20.93 27.20
N GLY A 1013 27.27 19.97 27.77
CA GLY A 1013 27.78 18.88 28.61
C GLY A 1013 28.35 19.32 29.96
N ASN A 1014 28.36 20.62 30.28
CA ASN A 1014 28.86 21.18 31.53
C ASN A 1014 27.75 21.89 32.30
N ALA A 1015 26.53 21.34 32.22
CA ALA A 1015 25.34 21.92 32.85
C ALA A 1015 24.96 23.32 32.31
N GLY A 1016 25.45 23.73 31.14
CA GLY A 1016 25.18 25.00 30.51
C GLY A 1016 24.25 24.91 29.30
N PHE A 1017 23.42 25.95 29.14
CA PHE A 1017 22.49 26.14 28.01
C PHE A 1017 22.70 27.52 27.39
N SER A 1018 23.97 27.86 27.14
CA SER A 1018 24.38 29.22 26.74
C SER A 1018 23.86 29.63 25.36
N PHE A 1019 23.65 28.65 24.47
CA PHE A 1019 23.03 28.84 23.18
C PHE A 1019 21.57 28.36 23.20
N ARG A 1020 20.66 29.17 22.69
CA ARG A 1020 19.24 28.83 22.57
C ARG A 1020 18.65 29.38 21.28
N LYS A 1021 17.71 28.64 20.70
CA LYS A 1021 17.01 29.06 19.48
C LYS A 1021 15.51 29.03 19.71
N THR A 1022 14.82 30.09 19.28
CA THR A 1022 13.37 30.22 19.42
C THR A 1022 12.71 30.14 18.05
N TYR A 1023 11.64 29.37 17.97
CA TYR A 1023 10.79 29.24 16.80
C TYR A 1023 9.36 29.62 17.17
N SER A 1024 8.70 30.44 16.35
CA SER A 1024 7.28 30.75 16.53
C SER A 1024 6.43 29.55 16.16
N THR A 1025 5.39 29.27 16.93
CA THR A 1025 4.31 28.33 16.59
C THR A 1025 3.04 29.12 16.27
N HIS A 1026 1.99 28.41 15.87
CA HIS A 1026 0.64 28.96 15.87
C HIS A 1026 0.04 28.90 17.29
N VAL A 1027 -1.29 28.98 17.43
CA VAL A 1027 -1.93 29.38 18.69
C VAL A 1027 -2.11 28.20 19.65
N ALA A 1028 -1.55 28.35 20.86
CA ALA A 1028 -1.64 27.40 21.96
C ALA A 1028 -1.08 25.99 21.62
N PRO A 1029 0.25 25.86 21.42
CA PRO A 1029 0.87 24.54 21.23
C PRO A 1029 0.61 23.65 22.45
N SER A 1030 0.17 22.42 22.18
CA SER A 1030 -0.49 21.56 23.18
C SER A 1030 0.01 20.11 23.22
N ALA A 1031 0.72 19.67 22.17
CA ALA A 1031 1.37 18.37 22.06
C ALA A 1031 2.58 18.47 21.13
N ALA A 1032 3.56 17.58 21.30
CA ALA A 1032 4.69 17.47 20.36
C ALA A 1032 5.40 16.12 20.41
N LYS A 1033 6.05 15.79 19.31
CA LYS A 1033 6.86 14.58 19.11
C LYS A 1033 8.09 14.88 18.25
N VAL A 1034 9.12 14.06 18.42
CA VAL A 1034 10.36 14.12 17.65
C VAL A 1034 10.53 12.82 16.86
N ALA A 1035 10.91 12.95 15.60
CA ALA A 1035 11.20 11.85 14.68
C ALA A 1035 11.96 12.43 13.48
N ASP A 1036 12.58 11.59 12.66
CA ASP A 1036 13.10 12.00 11.35
C ASP A 1036 11.95 11.97 10.32
N PHE A 1037 11.25 13.10 10.16
CA PHE A 1037 10.01 13.17 9.38
C PHE A 1037 10.28 13.23 7.88
N ASN A 1038 11.45 13.72 7.47
CA ASN A 1038 11.85 13.79 6.06
C ASN A 1038 12.84 12.69 5.63
N ARG A 1039 13.21 11.78 6.54
CA ARG A 1039 14.15 10.68 6.32
C ARG A 1039 15.55 11.15 5.90
N ASP A 1040 15.97 12.34 6.31
CA ASP A 1040 17.33 12.85 6.05
C ASP A 1040 18.36 12.40 7.12
N GLY A 1041 17.91 11.53 8.02
CA GLY A 1041 18.61 11.00 9.17
C GLY A 1041 18.44 11.88 10.42
N LYS A 1042 18.06 13.15 10.30
CA LYS A 1042 18.09 14.14 11.39
C LYS A 1042 16.76 14.16 12.10
N ILE A 1043 16.82 14.35 13.43
CA ILE A 1043 15.60 14.40 14.22
C ILE A 1043 14.93 15.77 14.04
N ASP A 1044 13.74 15.73 13.47
CA ASP A 1044 12.80 16.83 13.31
C ASP A 1044 11.83 16.93 14.51
N LEU A 1045 11.03 18.01 14.55
CA LEU A 1045 10.07 18.27 15.62
C LEU A 1045 8.68 18.60 15.04
N ALA A 1046 7.67 17.84 15.43
CA ALA A 1046 6.26 18.11 15.11
C ALA A 1046 5.53 18.68 16.33
N VAL A 1047 4.76 19.76 16.15
CA VAL A 1047 4.02 20.44 17.22
C VAL A 1047 2.57 20.68 16.81
N MET A 1048 1.62 20.26 17.65
CA MET A 1048 0.19 20.50 17.45
C MET A 1048 -0.29 21.72 18.22
N ASN A 1049 -1.06 22.58 17.57
CA ASN A 1049 -1.59 23.82 18.12
C ASN A 1049 -3.11 23.73 18.27
N LYS A 1050 -3.58 23.78 19.53
CA LYS A 1050 -4.97 23.49 19.87
C LYS A 1050 -5.96 24.52 19.36
N ASN A 1051 -5.61 25.80 19.37
CA ASN A 1051 -6.57 26.87 19.06
C ASN A 1051 -6.49 27.33 17.61
N SER A 1052 -5.42 27.00 16.89
CA SER A 1052 -5.33 27.18 15.44
C SER A 1052 -5.71 25.92 14.65
N ASN A 1053 -6.01 24.81 15.32
CA ASN A 1053 -6.42 23.53 14.72
C ASN A 1053 -5.43 23.04 13.65
N ASP A 1054 -4.12 23.16 13.92
CA ASP A 1054 -3.08 22.80 12.96
C ASP A 1054 -1.84 22.19 13.62
N MET A 1055 -0.96 21.65 12.79
CA MET A 1055 0.33 21.08 13.17
C MET A 1055 1.45 21.72 12.36
N ILE A 1056 2.58 22.01 13.01
CA ILE A 1056 3.78 22.54 12.35
C ILE A 1056 4.93 21.54 12.53
N ILE A 1057 5.60 21.21 11.42
CA ILE A 1057 6.83 20.41 11.42
C ILE A 1057 8.03 21.34 11.22
N TYR A 1058 8.98 21.26 12.14
CA TYR A 1058 10.26 21.97 12.07
C TYR A 1058 11.33 20.99 11.62
N LEU A 1059 11.72 21.10 10.34
CA LEU A 1059 12.79 20.28 9.77
C LEU A 1059 14.16 20.70 10.30
N ASN A 1060 14.98 19.72 10.65
CA ASN A 1060 16.30 19.90 11.20
C ASN A 1060 17.34 19.98 10.09
N LEU A 1061 17.75 21.20 9.74
CA LEU A 1061 18.72 21.44 8.66
C LEU A 1061 20.18 21.49 9.14
N CYS A 1062 20.49 21.17 10.40
CA CYS A 1062 21.87 21.18 10.90
C CYS A 1062 22.75 20.21 10.07
N LEU A 1063 23.92 20.69 9.63
CA LEU A 1063 24.90 19.93 8.84
C LEU A 1063 25.75 19.01 9.72
#